data_AF-A0A1M6RYF6-F1
#
_entry.id   AF-A0A1M6RYF6-F1
#
_cell.length_a   1.000
_cell.length_b   1.000
_cell.length_c   1.000
_cell.angle_alpha   90.00
_cell.angle_beta   90.00
_cell.angle_gamma   90.00
#
_symmetry.space_group_name_H-M   'P 1'
#
loop_
_entity.id
_entity.type
_entity.pdbx_description
1 polymer ?
#
loop_
_entity_poly.entity_id
_entity_poly.type
_entity_poly.pdbx_seq_one_letter_code
_entity_poly.pdbx_strand_id
1 'polypeptide(L)'
;MQNINELIGIIKGINFDGVINDREVVRLQSWVDKNRNLAYEKYQIELIKMVDSVLEDHMIDDNEKDLMLNTCEEHLKKIEDRSSRIYEINGIVEGVVCDGEVNEAEVLHLKEWMDAYGDSIRGHKPSAELCKAIDDVLEDGIVTEEEQAKPLDMLNTRIRNAQFENKLAYLCKLVKEKKNIGTDLIDILNNESAINEIHSRAESNLMQVVGSYSGYCRNQEIIVVSLVLVAMLEYDGNYYDSVRDTYKSLYERFSEQKVEGKIRSILSKYKKQSESGSRIRIINVALENAIVPQTFLPAFFEFVFDIYKLNFEYDLPEEPYEDFQFVFEGLRNNMLSDGDDISIKVTQKTYKLITATKQLINREDGLDAVIKLSIIIVKLIDRRFWDKDVKIFNPYLKVGYDGWEKTLEESARGGHEHKKSDSELRSHWEPKFLMLNNSVYLNPPAHRVKSQYDYRDIEVVVLNDGKEIYRNNNCDIREIIGGYQVNTEKIELVKPLGKLTYRLVAGNEIIYDSRDKLYRNCIVFNNEGQEVSNNTDFEGTVYIVYKKGEATIDNILPKENYCIGYKLVRMGDAIEIGHDIFNFSSMAKPGVFGQLYSNCGIQKENEDKIIPVYHDDCFVVFEADNSSTKFEIDINGKPHKLSEMQYKVTEKPGSTKYVVELDLQETGIYEIEVNQLVSGRKNTLLQADMVFDTELTYSKEMLADSIYRVQVTSELLDHGIDDEVQAKDFNPGFIQFNYAGIYYSYYIPFDFGFYKLSGCEWCSQSDDLWIDDINDKSVLTLYDSECDGLLLYTESGTLAEDDIKLIDRGYYKQLPVFFLSSYKNGNRYVTLVFTANGKAKHALSCYNKCVIDEEKTEILCFDKPPKVTIKPMFYGKNKVFFEVYNTDEEKILTSKLLESGQISTITDLNSFQEYTIQFYEKTKILQFRKSTLLLEERRTFYAKEDFVGRSYKITEAYFNQIVRGEFVEKQWFFNKYYLKLTDVIDAENGIFEGHVYSKSHKGDFFLFNINPVDVELCSDVIDGTMDIYMTNQGDGLLLDLEHRGILNSMEHPTAPDIFLYAISLKGEDEQ
;
A
#
# COMPACT_ATOMS: atom_id res chain seq x y z
N MET A 1 1.98 3.59 13.18
CA MET A 1 1.16 4.12 14.28
C MET A 1 0.41 2.97 14.95
N GLN A 2 0.12 3.01 16.26
CA GLN A 2 -0.93 2.12 16.80
C GLN A 2 -2.21 2.30 15.99
N ASN A 3 -2.99 1.24 15.80
CA ASN A 3 -4.15 1.32 14.92
C ASN A 3 -5.12 2.39 15.45
N ILE A 4 -5.56 3.32 14.59
CA ILE A 4 -6.42 4.45 15.01
C ILE A 4 -7.71 3.96 15.69
N ASN A 5 -8.16 2.75 15.35
CA ASN A 5 -9.35 2.15 15.92
C ASN A 5 -9.17 1.79 17.40
N GLU A 6 -7.93 1.66 17.89
CA GLU A 6 -7.66 1.56 19.33
C GLU A 6 -8.03 2.88 20.04
N LEU A 7 -7.71 4.04 19.46
CA LEU A 7 -8.12 5.34 20.02
C LEU A 7 -9.64 5.49 20.06
N ILE A 8 -10.31 5.10 18.97
CA ILE A 8 -11.77 5.09 18.91
C ILE A 8 -12.35 4.17 20.00
N GLY A 9 -11.75 2.99 20.17
CA GLY A 9 -12.12 2.06 21.22
C GLY A 9 -11.93 2.67 22.62
N ILE A 10 -10.78 3.30 22.89
CA ILE A 10 -10.50 3.95 24.19
C ILE A 10 -11.54 5.02 24.47
N ILE A 11 -11.84 5.88 23.50
CA ILE A 11 -12.84 6.96 23.61
C ILE A 11 -14.23 6.40 23.94
N LYS A 12 -14.62 5.28 23.33
CA LYS A 12 -15.86 4.59 23.67
C LYS A 12 -15.81 3.99 25.08
N GLY A 13 -14.72 3.29 25.40
CA GLY A 13 -14.54 2.57 26.66
C GLY A 13 -14.62 3.47 27.88
N ILE A 14 -13.89 4.60 27.89
CA ILE A 14 -13.93 5.60 28.98
C ILE A 14 -15.30 6.28 29.13
N ASN A 15 -16.21 6.04 28.19
CA ASN A 15 -17.54 6.62 28.18
C ASN A 15 -18.62 5.59 28.56
N PHE A 16 -18.27 4.33 28.84
CA PHE A 16 -19.25 3.28 29.08
C PHE A 16 -20.06 3.51 30.35
N ASP A 17 -19.52 4.11 31.40
CA ASP A 17 -20.32 4.47 32.59
C ASP A 17 -20.93 5.88 32.51
N GLY A 18 -20.59 6.62 31.46
CA GLY A 18 -21.03 7.97 31.21
C GLY A 18 -20.25 9.07 31.96
N VAL A 19 -19.20 8.74 32.73
CA VAL A 19 -18.44 9.68 33.55
C VAL A 19 -16.94 9.55 33.27
N ILE A 20 -16.37 10.53 32.55
CA ILE A 20 -14.93 10.54 32.27
C ILE A 20 -14.17 11.19 33.45
N ASN A 21 -13.26 10.45 34.08
CA ASN A 21 -12.46 10.90 35.22
C ASN A 21 -11.01 11.27 34.87
N ASP A 22 -10.30 11.93 35.79
CA ASP A 22 -8.94 12.44 35.57
C ASP A 22 -7.93 11.35 35.13
N ARG A 23 -8.09 10.09 35.57
CA ARG A 23 -7.18 9.00 35.18
C ARG A 23 -7.40 8.57 33.73
N GLU A 24 -8.65 8.57 33.29
CA GLU A 24 -9.04 8.25 31.92
C GLU A 24 -8.59 9.34 30.94
N VAL A 25 -8.75 10.62 31.34
CA VAL A 25 -8.20 11.79 30.61
C VAL A 25 -6.69 11.65 30.44
N VAL A 26 -5.96 11.32 31.52
CA VAL A 26 -4.51 11.09 31.47
C VAL A 26 -4.15 9.91 30.56
N ARG A 27 -4.95 8.84 30.54
CA ARG A 27 -4.70 7.68 29.66
C ARG A 27 -4.92 8.03 28.20
N LEU A 28 -6.01 8.73 27.88
CA LEU A 28 -6.35 9.19 26.54
C LEU A 28 -5.25 10.13 26.01
N GLN A 29 -4.82 11.10 26.83
CA GLN A 29 -3.69 11.97 26.52
C GLN A 29 -2.41 11.16 26.27
N SER A 30 -2.11 10.17 27.12
CA SER A 30 -0.93 9.32 26.93
C SER A 30 -0.97 8.51 25.63
N TRP A 31 -2.14 8.07 25.16
CA TRP A 31 -2.25 7.36 23.89
C TRP A 31 -2.00 8.31 22.72
N VAL A 32 -2.63 9.49 22.73
CA VAL A 32 -2.47 10.52 21.68
C VAL A 32 -1.01 10.97 21.60
N ASP A 33 -0.39 11.23 22.74
CA ASP A 33 1.02 11.64 22.83
C ASP A 33 1.98 10.63 22.20
N LYS A 34 1.74 9.33 22.41
CA LYS A 34 2.59 8.26 21.85
C LYS A 34 2.42 8.09 20.33
N ASN A 35 1.26 8.46 19.77
CA ASN A 35 0.89 8.14 18.39
C ASN A 35 0.84 9.36 17.44
N ARG A 36 0.71 10.59 17.95
CA ARG A 36 0.53 11.81 17.14
C ARG A 36 1.64 12.14 16.15
N ASN A 37 2.83 11.62 16.39
CA ASN A 37 4.02 11.82 15.55
C ASN A 37 4.17 10.70 14.51
N LEU A 38 3.39 9.63 14.63
CA LEU A 38 3.37 8.48 13.74
C LEU A 38 2.16 8.54 12.78
N ALA A 39 1.26 9.50 13.01
CA ALA A 39 0.11 9.78 12.16
C ALA A 39 0.55 10.45 10.85
N TYR A 40 0.49 9.70 9.75
CA TYR A 40 0.84 10.19 8.42
C TYR A 40 -0.37 10.28 7.47
N GLU A 41 -1.48 9.62 7.77
CA GLU A 41 -2.70 9.66 6.95
C GLU A 41 -3.62 10.79 7.43
N LYS A 42 -4.35 11.43 6.49
CA LYS A 42 -5.18 12.61 6.77
C LYS A 42 -6.18 12.35 7.91
N TYR A 43 -6.86 11.20 7.88
CA TYR A 43 -7.85 10.84 8.89
C TYR A 43 -7.24 10.67 10.30
N GLN A 44 -6.02 10.13 10.40
CA GLN A 44 -5.34 9.92 11.69
C GLN A 44 -5.06 11.28 12.35
N ILE A 45 -4.67 12.26 11.54
CA ILE A 45 -4.34 13.61 11.96
C ILE A 45 -5.59 14.37 12.40
N GLU A 46 -6.70 14.22 11.69
CA GLU A 46 -7.98 14.84 12.02
C GLU A 46 -8.51 14.35 13.38
N LEU A 47 -8.50 13.04 13.61
CA LEU A 47 -8.96 12.47 14.89
C LEU A 47 -8.07 12.91 16.06
N ILE A 48 -6.74 12.89 15.88
CA ILE A 48 -5.80 13.36 16.91
C ILE A 48 -6.01 14.84 17.23
N LYS A 49 -6.23 15.69 16.23
CA LYS A 49 -6.51 17.13 16.44
C LYS A 49 -7.82 17.36 17.19
N MET A 50 -8.85 16.57 16.90
CA MET A 50 -10.12 16.64 17.61
C MET A 50 -9.91 16.32 19.09
N VAL A 51 -9.22 15.21 19.40
CA VAL A 51 -8.92 14.85 20.79
C VAL A 51 -8.05 15.91 21.47
N ASP A 52 -7.06 16.48 20.78
CA ASP A 52 -6.26 17.59 21.32
C ASP A 52 -7.10 18.81 21.70
N SER A 53 -8.13 19.14 20.91
CA SER A 53 -9.02 20.27 21.20
C SER A 53 -9.91 20.01 22.42
N VAL A 54 -10.34 18.77 22.63
CA VAL A 54 -11.15 18.37 23.78
C VAL A 54 -10.30 18.25 25.06
N LEU A 55 -9.01 17.95 24.92
CA LEU A 55 -8.10 17.84 26.05
C LEU A 55 -7.44 19.17 26.45
N GLU A 56 -7.78 20.29 25.79
CA GLU A 56 -7.08 21.57 25.96
C GLU A 56 -7.26 22.20 27.35
N ASP A 57 -8.43 22.03 27.98
CA ASP A 57 -8.74 22.57 29.30
C ASP A 57 -8.73 21.52 30.44
N HIS A 58 -8.38 20.27 30.10
CA HIS A 58 -8.36 19.09 30.98
C HIS A 58 -9.71 18.73 31.61
N MET A 59 -10.83 19.20 31.07
CA MET A 59 -12.18 18.93 31.56
C MET A 59 -13.09 18.58 30.39
N ILE A 60 -13.49 17.32 30.24
CA ILE A 60 -14.38 16.92 29.13
C ILE A 60 -15.84 17.20 29.52
N ASP A 61 -16.50 18.16 28.86
CA ASP A 61 -17.92 18.45 29.04
C ASP A 61 -18.85 17.57 28.16
N ASP A 62 -20.17 17.62 28.40
CA ASP A 62 -21.15 16.80 27.66
C ASP A 62 -21.14 17.08 26.14
N ASN A 63 -20.86 18.33 25.71
CA ASN A 63 -20.80 18.67 24.28
C ASN A 63 -19.51 18.16 23.64
N GLU A 64 -18.38 18.23 24.37
CA GLU A 64 -17.10 17.72 23.93
C GLU A 64 -17.09 16.19 23.85
N LYS A 65 -17.78 15.54 24.80
CA LYS A 65 -18.07 14.11 24.79
C LYS A 65 -18.92 13.72 23.57
N ASP A 66 -20.01 14.43 23.30
CA ASP A 66 -20.84 14.20 22.11
C ASP A 66 -20.04 14.45 20.82
N LEU A 67 -19.19 15.48 20.78
CA LEU A 67 -18.30 15.75 19.67
C LEU A 67 -17.32 14.59 19.43
N MET A 68 -16.68 14.08 20.49
CA MET A 68 -15.76 12.94 20.40
C MET A 68 -16.47 11.69 19.84
N LEU A 69 -17.65 11.36 20.38
CA LEU A 69 -18.42 10.18 19.97
C LEU A 69 -18.93 10.31 18.54
N ASN A 70 -19.52 11.44 18.17
CA ASN A 70 -20.02 11.69 16.81
C ASN A 70 -18.88 11.66 15.79
N THR A 71 -17.74 12.27 16.12
CA THR A 71 -16.55 12.24 15.26
C THR A 71 -16.04 10.80 15.12
N CYS A 72 -15.92 10.05 16.22
CA CYS A 72 -15.56 8.63 16.20
C CYS A 72 -16.53 7.77 15.38
N GLU A 73 -17.84 8.01 15.45
CA GLU A 73 -18.85 7.29 14.67
C GLU A 73 -18.80 7.64 13.18
N GLU A 74 -18.64 8.91 12.82
CA GLU A 74 -18.39 9.34 11.43
C GLU A 74 -17.10 8.74 10.87
N HIS A 75 -16.09 8.53 11.71
CA HIS A 75 -14.83 7.92 11.33
C HIS A 75 -14.92 6.39 11.19
N LEU A 76 -15.63 5.69 12.09
CA LEU A 76 -15.85 4.24 11.97
C LEU A 76 -16.66 3.88 10.72
N LYS A 77 -17.55 4.75 10.25
CA LYS A 77 -18.25 4.58 8.97
C LYS A 77 -17.32 4.58 7.75
N LYS A 78 -16.07 5.04 7.89
CA LYS A 78 -15.09 5.18 6.79
C LYS A 78 -13.99 4.11 6.80
N ILE A 79 -13.86 3.29 7.85
CA ILE A 79 -12.75 2.33 8.00
C ILE A 79 -13.29 0.90 7.91
N GLU A 80 -12.65 0.13 7.03
CA GLU A 80 -13.16 -1.12 6.52
C GLU A 80 -12.23 -2.32 6.84
N ASP A 81 -12.10 -2.80 8.09
CA ASP A 81 -11.27 -3.99 8.39
C ASP A 81 -11.72 -4.82 9.61
N ARG A 82 -11.86 -6.15 9.55
CA ARG A 82 -12.13 -7.00 10.77
C ARG A 82 -11.07 -6.80 11.85
N SER A 83 -9.84 -6.48 11.45
CA SER A 83 -8.79 -6.16 12.39
C SER A 83 -9.13 -4.87 13.17
N SER A 84 -9.82 -3.91 12.53
CA SER A 84 -10.35 -2.67 13.14
C SER A 84 -11.19 -2.95 14.37
N ARG A 85 -12.08 -3.94 14.33
CA ARG A 85 -12.97 -4.33 15.43
C ARG A 85 -12.23 -5.03 16.56
N ILE A 86 -11.18 -5.79 16.23
CA ILE A 86 -10.27 -6.37 17.23
C ILE A 86 -9.47 -5.26 17.91
N TYR A 87 -9.02 -4.25 17.17
CA TYR A 87 -8.35 -3.07 17.73
C TYR A 87 -9.33 -2.19 18.52
N GLU A 88 -10.59 -2.06 18.08
CA GLU A 88 -11.66 -1.32 18.77
C GLU A 88 -12.02 -1.99 20.10
N ILE A 89 -12.26 -3.31 20.16
CA ILE A 89 -12.50 -4.00 21.44
C ILE A 89 -11.29 -3.91 22.36
N ASN A 90 -10.07 -4.00 21.82
CA ASN A 90 -8.88 -3.84 22.64
C ASN A 90 -8.80 -2.41 23.22
N GLY A 91 -9.17 -1.41 22.42
CA GLY A 91 -9.29 -0.02 22.88
C GLY A 91 -10.41 0.18 23.90
N ILE A 92 -11.59 -0.41 23.70
CA ILE A 92 -12.71 -0.35 24.64
C ILE A 92 -12.31 -0.95 25.98
N VAL A 93 -11.72 -2.14 25.93
CA VAL A 93 -11.21 -2.83 27.12
C VAL A 93 -10.10 -2.00 27.78
N GLU A 94 -9.25 -1.33 26.99
CA GLU A 94 -8.24 -0.41 27.52
C GLU A 94 -8.86 0.83 28.17
N GLY A 95 -9.96 1.37 27.63
CA GLY A 95 -10.72 2.48 28.22
C GLY A 95 -11.37 2.07 29.55
N VAL A 96 -12.16 0.99 29.55
CA VAL A 96 -12.87 0.46 30.73
C VAL A 96 -11.93 0.10 31.89
N VAL A 97 -10.67 -0.23 31.60
CA VAL A 97 -9.73 -0.69 32.65
C VAL A 97 -8.77 0.42 33.09
N CYS A 98 -8.80 1.60 32.45
CA CYS A 98 -7.71 2.57 32.62
C CYS A 98 -7.71 3.32 33.95
N ASP A 99 -8.84 3.43 34.64
CA ASP A 99 -8.92 4.03 35.97
C ASP A 99 -8.65 3.03 37.12
N GLY A 100 -8.65 1.73 36.79
CA GLY A 100 -8.38 0.61 37.70
C GLY A 100 -9.62 0.06 38.42
N GLU A 101 -10.81 0.52 38.08
CA GLU A 101 -12.09 0.05 38.59
C GLU A 101 -12.95 -0.41 37.40
N VAL A 102 -13.81 -1.43 37.57
CA VAL A 102 -14.75 -1.84 36.52
C VAL A 102 -16.12 -1.96 37.16
N ASN A 103 -17.02 -1.07 36.80
CA ASN A 103 -18.35 -0.96 37.39
C ASN A 103 -19.41 -1.74 36.58
N GLU A 104 -20.60 -1.90 37.16
CA GLU A 104 -21.68 -2.70 36.57
C GLU A 104 -22.14 -2.17 35.19
N ALA A 105 -22.13 -0.84 34.99
CA ALA A 105 -22.51 -0.23 33.71
C ALA A 105 -21.47 -0.52 32.62
N GLU A 106 -20.18 -0.49 32.97
CA GLU A 106 -19.10 -0.83 32.04
C GLU A 106 -19.12 -2.31 31.65
N VAL A 107 -19.37 -3.22 32.59
CA VAL A 107 -19.49 -4.65 32.29
C VAL A 107 -20.73 -4.91 31.41
N LEU A 108 -21.85 -4.25 31.68
CA LEU A 108 -23.08 -4.38 30.91
C LEU A 108 -22.90 -3.84 29.48
N HIS A 109 -22.38 -2.63 29.30
CA HIS A 109 -22.15 -2.05 27.97
C HIS A 109 -21.03 -2.78 27.21
N LEU A 110 -20.02 -3.31 27.90
CA LEU A 110 -19.03 -4.21 27.30
C LEU A 110 -19.69 -5.50 26.83
N LYS A 111 -20.62 -6.07 27.59
CA LYS A 111 -21.42 -7.24 27.18
C LYS A 111 -22.31 -6.91 25.98
N GLU A 112 -23.02 -5.78 26.01
CA GLU A 112 -23.87 -5.33 24.91
C GLU A 112 -23.07 -5.09 23.63
N TRP A 113 -21.90 -4.47 23.72
CA TRP A 113 -20.98 -4.33 22.60
C TRP A 113 -20.52 -5.72 22.12
N MET A 114 -20.11 -6.60 23.04
CA MET A 114 -19.65 -7.96 22.69
C MET A 114 -20.76 -8.86 22.16
N ASP A 115 -22.04 -8.62 22.48
CA ASP A 115 -23.18 -9.35 21.95
C ASP A 115 -23.63 -8.78 20.60
N ALA A 116 -23.57 -7.46 20.42
CA ALA A 116 -23.85 -6.78 19.15
C ALA A 116 -22.78 -7.07 18.07
N TYR A 117 -21.53 -7.33 18.47
CA TYR A 117 -20.40 -7.60 17.57
C TYR A 117 -19.82 -9.03 17.73
N GLY A 118 -20.51 -9.89 18.48
CA GLY A 118 -20.00 -11.18 19.00
C GLY A 118 -19.61 -12.24 17.99
N ASP A 119 -20.27 -12.29 16.83
CA ASP A 119 -20.00 -13.31 15.81
C ASP A 119 -18.61 -13.16 15.18
N SER A 120 -18.07 -11.92 15.15
CA SER A 120 -16.71 -11.63 14.64
C SER A 120 -15.60 -11.93 15.65
N ILE A 121 -15.89 -11.92 16.95
CA ILE A 121 -14.90 -12.03 18.04
C ILE A 121 -14.87 -13.43 18.64
N ARG A 122 -15.99 -14.17 18.69
CA ARG A 122 -16.08 -15.51 19.31
C ARG A 122 -15.26 -16.61 18.60
N GLY A 123 -14.79 -16.38 17.38
CA GLY A 123 -13.81 -17.24 16.69
C GLY A 123 -12.36 -17.08 17.18
N HIS A 124 -12.06 -16.02 17.94
CA HIS A 124 -10.73 -15.75 18.49
C HIS A 124 -10.63 -16.29 19.92
N LYS A 125 -9.71 -17.23 20.17
CA LYS A 125 -9.63 -18.00 21.43
C LYS A 125 -9.56 -17.12 22.71
N PRO A 126 -8.75 -16.04 22.76
CA PRO A 126 -8.77 -15.08 23.89
C PRO A 126 -10.11 -14.36 24.08
N SER A 127 -10.84 -14.10 22.99
CA SER A 127 -12.17 -13.46 22.98
C SER A 127 -13.25 -14.31 23.61
N ALA A 128 -13.29 -15.60 23.29
CA ALA A 128 -14.23 -16.54 23.87
C ALA A 128 -14.03 -16.72 25.39
N GLU A 129 -12.78 -16.72 25.88
CA GLU A 129 -12.48 -16.83 27.31
C GLU A 129 -12.95 -15.61 28.11
N LEU A 130 -12.90 -14.41 27.51
CA LEU A 130 -13.43 -13.19 28.13
C LEU A 130 -14.96 -13.10 28.08
N CYS A 131 -15.59 -13.48 26.95
CA CYS A 131 -17.05 -13.56 26.88
C CYS A 131 -17.57 -14.43 28.02
N LYS A 132 -16.94 -15.59 28.21
CA LYS A 132 -17.28 -16.50 29.30
C LYS A 132 -17.05 -15.88 30.68
N ALA A 133 -15.95 -15.16 30.90
CA ALA A 133 -15.69 -14.50 32.17
C ALA A 133 -16.70 -13.39 32.48
N ILE A 134 -17.13 -12.63 31.47
CA ILE A 134 -18.16 -11.58 31.59
C ILE A 134 -19.54 -12.21 31.80
N ASP A 135 -19.86 -13.30 31.10
CA ASP A 135 -21.09 -14.06 31.30
C ASP A 135 -21.18 -14.66 32.71
N ASP A 136 -20.08 -15.21 33.22
CA ASP A 136 -19.97 -15.76 34.58
C ASP A 136 -20.15 -14.66 35.66
N VAL A 137 -19.77 -13.40 35.37
CA VAL A 137 -19.90 -12.24 36.28
C VAL A 137 -21.29 -11.63 36.26
N LEU A 138 -22.01 -11.76 35.14
CA LEU A 138 -23.37 -11.25 34.98
C LEU A 138 -24.45 -12.30 35.28
N GLU A 139 -24.08 -13.51 35.73
CA GLU A 139 -25.00 -14.64 35.93
C GLU A 139 -25.98 -14.40 37.10
N ASP A 140 -25.56 -13.70 38.15
CA ASP A 140 -26.39 -13.41 39.34
C ASP A 140 -26.95 -11.98 39.40
N GLY A 141 -26.54 -11.13 38.45
CA GLY A 141 -26.98 -9.74 38.32
C GLY A 141 -26.41 -8.78 39.38
N ILE A 142 -25.31 -9.14 40.06
CA ILE A 142 -24.64 -8.28 41.06
C ILE A 142 -23.13 -8.40 40.89
N VAL A 143 -22.44 -7.32 40.52
CA VAL A 143 -20.96 -7.32 40.44
C VAL A 143 -20.37 -7.05 41.84
N THR A 144 -19.83 -8.07 42.51
CA THR A 144 -19.14 -7.90 43.82
C THR A 144 -17.67 -7.48 43.70
N GLU A 145 -17.04 -6.94 44.75
CA GLU A 145 -15.61 -6.54 44.74
C GLU A 145 -14.65 -7.70 44.38
N GLU A 146 -14.95 -8.94 44.78
CA GLU A 146 -14.18 -10.13 44.37
C GLU A 146 -14.40 -10.50 42.89
N GLU A 147 -15.60 -10.25 42.37
CA GLU A 147 -15.96 -10.45 40.97
C GLU A 147 -15.51 -9.31 40.05
N GLN A 148 -15.19 -8.12 40.58
CA GLN A 148 -14.53 -7.05 39.82
C GLN A 148 -13.05 -7.36 39.57
N ALA A 149 -12.36 -7.93 40.55
CA ALA A 149 -10.92 -8.20 40.46
C ALA A 149 -10.56 -9.22 39.36
N LYS A 150 -11.44 -10.18 39.07
CA LYS A 150 -11.16 -11.28 38.14
C LYS A 150 -11.29 -10.88 36.65
N PRO A 151 -12.35 -10.18 36.19
CA PRO A 151 -12.41 -9.53 34.89
C PRO A 151 -11.31 -8.49 34.74
N LEU A 152 -11.07 -7.65 35.75
CA LEU A 152 -10.00 -6.64 35.70
C LEU A 152 -8.63 -7.28 35.45
N ASP A 153 -8.28 -8.38 36.13
CA ASP A 153 -7.03 -9.12 35.92
C ASP A 153 -6.97 -9.81 34.54
N MET A 154 -8.07 -10.43 34.12
CA MET A 154 -8.18 -11.07 32.79
C MET A 154 -8.13 -10.06 31.64
N LEU A 155 -8.82 -8.92 31.75
CA LEU A 155 -8.83 -7.81 30.81
C LEU A 155 -7.44 -7.16 30.74
N ASN A 156 -6.80 -6.88 31.89
CA ASN A 156 -5.44 -6.35 31.94
C ASN A 156 -4.40 -7.29 31.29
N THR A 157 -4.49 -8.59 31.58
CA THR A 157 -3.63 -9.61 30.97
C THR A 157 -3.85 -9.70 29.47
N ARG A 158 -5.10 -9.55 29.02
CA ARG A 158 -5.47 -9.61 27.62
C ARG A 158 -5.07 -8.37 26.82
N ILE A 159 -5.23 -7.15 27.35
CA ILE A 159 -4.74 -5.93 26.69
C ILE A 159 -3.25 -6.06 26.44
N ARG A 160 -2.49 -6.41 27.49
CA ARG A 160 -1.03 -6.49 27.43
C ARG A 160 -0.53 -7.59 26.49
N ASN A 161 -1.20 -8.74 26.45
CA ASN A 161 -0.74 -9.88 25.65
C ASN A 161 -1.31 -9.89 24.23
N ALA A 162 -2.62 -9.67 24.01
CA ALA A 162 -3.25 -9.86 22.70
C ALA A 162 -2.88 -8.79 21.66
N GLN A 163 -2.79 -7.51 22.05
CA GLN A 163 -2.35 -6.44 21.15
C GLN A 163 -0.90 -6.69 20.68
N PHE A 164 -0.04 -7.05 21.62
CA PHE A 164 1.34 -7.43 21.33
C PHE A 164 1.44 -8.65 20.41
N GLU A 165 0.70 -9.73 20.70
CA GLU A 165 0.69 -10.94 19.86
C GLU A 165 0.20 -10.64 18.43
N ASN A 166 -0.86 -9.84 18.27
CA ASN A 166 -1.39 -9.49 16.95
C ASN A 166 -0.40 -8.66 16.14
N LYS A 167 0.20 -7.63 16.75
CA LYS A 167 1.23 -6.82 16.08
C LYS A 167 2.46 -7.64 15.73
N LEU A 168 2.88 -8.54 16.63
CA LEU A 168 4.01 -9.44 16.37
C LEU A 168 3.71 -10.43 15.24
N ALA A 169 2.51 -11.02 15.21
CA ALA A 169 2.08 -11.91 14.13
C ALA A 169 2.02 -11.17 12.78
N TYR A 170 1.55 -9.93 12.77
CA TYR A 170 1.55 -9.06 11.60
C TYR A 170 2.98 -8.79 11.09
N LEU A 171 3.91 -8.43 11.98
CA LEU A 171 5.32 -8.23 11.62
C LEU A 171 5.96 -9.51 11.06
N CYS A 172 5.70 -10.65 11.69
CA CYS A 172 6.16 -11.95 11.18
C CYS A 172 5.59 -12.25 9.79
N LYS A 173 4.31 -11.93 9.53
CA LYS A 173 3.70 -12.06 8.19
C LYS A 173 4.44 -11.21 7.16
N LEU A 174 4.73 -9.95 7.48
CA LEU A 174 5.46 -9.04 6.58
C LEU A 174 6.88 -9.55 6.26
N VAL A 175 7.62 -10.02 7.28
CA VAL A 175 8.94 -10.64 7.09
C VAL A 175 8.85 -11.84 6.15
N LYS A 176 7.85 -12.70 6.34
CA LYS A 176 7.62 -13.87 5.48
C LYS A 176 7.31 -13.49 4.03
N GLU A 177 6.61 -12.39 3.82
CA GLU A 177 6.33 -11.79 2.51
C GLU A 177 7.50 -10.95 1.97
N LYS A 178 8.64 -10.89 2.67
CA LYS A 178 9.82 -10.09 2.33
C LYS A 178 9.53 -8.58 2.17
N LYS A 179 8.48 -8.09 2.85
CA LYS A 179 8.12 -6.67 2.92
C LYS A 179 8.95 -5.99 4.01
N ASN A 180 9.23 -4.70 3.82
CA ASN A 180 9.93 -3.89 4.81
C ASN A 180 9.04 -3.72 6.06
N ILE A 181 9.62 -3.89 7.26
CA ILE A 181 8.89 -3.75 8.53
C ILE A 181 9.26 -2.51 9.34
N GLY A 182 10.22 -1.69 8.89
CA GLY A 182 10.83 -0.63 9.69
C GLY A 182 9.84 0.43 10.15
N THR A 183 8.96 0.87 9.27
CA THR A 183 7.91 1.85 9.61
C THR A 183 6.92 1.31 10.64
N ASP A 184 6.60 0.01 10.58
CA ASP A 184 5.69 -0.66 11.51
C ASP A 184 6.31 -0.91 12.88
N LEU A 185 7.65 -1.03 12.93
CA LEU A 185 8.42 -1.22 14.15
C LEU A 185 8.54 0.06 14.98
N ILE A 186 8.52 1.24 14.37
CA ILE A 186 8.66 2.53 15.09
C ILE A 186 7.63 2.63 16.23
N ASP A 187 6.42 2.10 16.05
CA ASP A 187 5.36 2.09 17.06
C ASP A 187 5.72 1.31 18.32
N ILE A 188 6.44 0.20 18.14
CA ILE A 188 6.83 -0.70 19.22
C ILE A 188 7.95 -0.07 20.06
N LEU A 189 8.74 0.84 19.47
CA LEU A 189 9.86 1.49 20.16
C LEU A 189 9.43 2.32 21.38
N ASN A 190 8.13 2.62 21.52
CA ASN A 190 7.55 3.27 22.69
C ASN A 190 7.35 2.32 23.90
N ASN A 191 7.53 1.01 23.72
CA ASN A 191 7.24 0.00 24.73
C ASN A 191 8.45 -0.93 24.95
N GLU A 192 9.29 -0.56 25.93
CA GLU A 192 10.48 -1.32 26.31
C GLU A 192 10.16 -2.77 26.70
N SER A 193 9.02 -3.03 27.34
CA SER A 193 8.59 -4.39 27.68
C SER A 193 8.31 -5.24 26.44
N ALA A 194 7.72 -4.64 25.40
CA ALA A 194 7.46 -5.34 24.14
C ALA A 194 8.77 -5.66 23.41
N ILE A 195 9.73 -4.74 23.39
CA ILE A 195 11.07 -4.96 22.82
C ILE A 195 11.78 -6.10 23.54
N ASN A 196 11.80 -6.08 24.88
CA ASN A 196 12.43 -7.12 25.70
C ASN A 196 11.77 -8.50 25.50
N GLU A 197 10.44 -8.55 25.35
CA GLU A 197 9.71 -9.78 25.06
C GLU A 197 10.05 -10.34 23.67
N ILE A 198 10.15 -9.49 22.64
CA ILE A 198 10.60 -9.88 21.30
C ILE A 198 12.02 -10.46 21.36
N HIS A 199 12.95 -9.76 22.02
CA HIS A 199 14.32 -10.21 22.18
C HIS A 199 14.39 -11.56 22.93
N SER A 200 13.64 -11.71 24.01
CA SER A 200 13.62 -12.95 24.82
C SER A 200 13.09 -14.15 24.02
N ARG A 201 12.00 -13.97 23.25
CA ARG A 201 11.47 -15.03 22.38
C ARG A 201 12.39 -15.33 21.22
N ALA A 202 13.02 -14.32 20.63
CA ALA A 202 14.00 -14.51 19.57
C ALA A 202 15.23 -15.27 20.08
N GLU A 203 15.75 -14.93 21.26
CA GLU A 203 16.87 -15.62 21.89
C GLU A 203 16.50 -17.08 22.20
N SER A 204 15.29 -17.36 22.71
CA SER A 204 14.81 -18.74 22.91
C SER A 204 14.69 -19.53 21.60
N ASN A 205 14.23 -18.90 20.52
CA ASN A 205 14.16 -19.56 19.21
C ASN A 205 15.56 -19.78 18.63
N LEU A 206 16.47 -18.81 18.77
CA LEU A 206 17.87 -18.95 18.38
C LEU A 206 18.56 -20.08 19.16
N MET A 207 18.36 -20.16 20.48
CA MET A 207 18.82 -21.27 21.31
C MET A 207 18.37 -22.62 20.76
N GLN A 208 17.11 -22.73 20.33
CA GLN A 208 16.59 -23.95 19.71
C GLN A 208 17.24 -24.22 18.35
N VAL A 209 17.41 -23.22 17.49
CA VAL A 209 17.97 -23.39 16.14
C VAL A 209 19.45 -23.73 16.18
N VAL A 210 20.21 -23.06 17.05
CA VAL A 210 21.65 -23.26 17.23
C VAL A 210 21.93 -24.60 17.92
N GLY A 211 21.09 -25.00 18.88
CA GLY A 211 21.20 -26.28 19.58
C GLY A 211 20.53 -27.48 18.88
N SER A 212 19.80 -27.28 17.78
CA SER A 212 19.10 -28.35 17.06
C SER A 212 19.86 -28.79 15.82
N TYR A 213 20.10 -30.10 15.72
CA TYR A 213 20.73 -30.75 14.56
C TYR A 213 19.98 -30.51 13.22
N SER A 214 18.67 -30.28 13.26
CA SER A 214 17.81 -30.11 12.07
C SER A 214 17.72 -28.66 11.56
N GLY A 215 18.17 -27.67 12.32
CA GLY A 215 18.03 -26.24 11.97
C GLY A 215 16.58 -25.74 11.80
N TYR A 216 15.59 -26.58 12.08
CA TYR A 216 14.17 -26.25 11.93
C TYR A 216 13.71 -25.39 13.10
N CYS A 217 13.15 -24.22 12.79
CA CYS A 217 12.39 -23.42 13.74
C CYS A 217 11.05 -23.08 13.14
N ARG A 218 10.03 -23.14 13.99
CA ARG A 218 8.63 -22.97 13.61
C ARG A 218 8.27 -21.50 13.33
N ASN A 219 9.03 -20.56 13.91
CA ASN A 219 8.84 -19.11 13.75
C ASN A 219 10.22 -18.45 13.63
N GLN A 220 10.85 -18.54 12.45
CA GLN A 220 12.15 -17.90 12.21
C GLN A 220 12.00 -16.39 12.02
N GLU A 221 10.79 -15.95 11.67
CA GLU A 221 10.45 -14.56 11.41
C GLU A 221 10.64 -13.68 12.66
N ILE A 222 10.31 -14.19 13.86
CA ILE A 222 10.52 -13.43 15.10
C ILE A 222 12.00 -13.11 15.36
N ILE A 223 12.91 -14.01 14.95
CA ILE A 223 14.35 -13.79 15.05
C ILE A 223 14.74 -12.61 14.15
N VAL A 224 14.20 -12.57 12.93
CA VAL A 224 14.44 -11.46 11.99
C VAL A 224 13.88 -10.15 12.56
N VAL A 225 12.64 -10.13 13.06
CA VAL A 225 12.04 -8.93 13.68
C VAL A 225 12.94 -8.39 14.80
N SER A 226 13.42 -9.27 15.68
CA SER A 226 14.32 -8.91 16.77
C SER A 226 15.67 -8.39 16.30
N LEU A 227 16.26 -9.02 15.29
CA LEU A 227 17.51 -8.57 14.66
C LEU A 227 17.36 -7.18 14.00
N VAL A 228 16.20 -6.89 13.40
CA VAL A 228 15.90 -5.56 12.85
C VAL A 228 15.81 -4.51 13.96
N LEU A 229 15.23 -4.85 15.13
CA LEU A 229 15.22 -3.94 16.28
C LEU A 229 16.65 -3.61 16.76
N VAL A 230 17.53 -4.61 16.83
CA VAL A 230 18.97 -4.38 17.13
C VAL A 230 19.59 -3.47 16.08
N ALA A 231 19.33 -3.72 14.79
CA ALA A 231 19.82 -2.87 13.69
C ALA A 231 19.28 -1.43 13.78
N MET A 232 18.04 -1.24 14.25
CA MET A 232 17.38 0.05 14.29
C MET A 232 17.84 0.91 15.47
N LEU A 233 18.06 0.32 16.64
CA LEU A 233 18.36 1.04 17.88
C LEU A 233 19.86 1.12 18.17
N GLU A 234 20.60 0.04 17.94
CA GLU A 234 21.95 -0.12 18.49
C GLU A 234 23.06 -0.07 17.43
N TYR A 235 22.72 -0.03 16.13
CA TYR A 235 23.73 -0.04 15.08
C TYR A 235 24.48 1.29 14.98
N ASP A 236 25.80 1.22 15.16
CA ASP A 236 26.75 2.33 15.09
C ASP A 236 27.81 2.15 13.98
N GLY A 237 27.77 1.02 13.27
CA GLY A 237 28.80 0.56 12.35
C GLY A 237 29.21 -0.89 12.60
N ASN A 238 29.08 -1.39 13.84
CA ASN A 238 29.38 -2.79 14.18
C ASN A 238 28.14 -3.57 14.65
N TYR A 239 27.49 -4.26 13.71
CA TYR A 239 26.22 -4.93 13.96
C TYR A 239 26.30 -6.08 14.97
N TYR A 240 27.35 -6.91 14.93
CA TYR A 240 27.41 -8.10 15.77
C TYR A 240 27.75 -7.79 17.24
N ASP A 241 28.44 -6.69 17.51
CA ASP A 241 28.67 -6.23 18.88
C ASP A 241 27.32 -5.95 19.57
N SER A 242 26.43 -5.21 18.89
CA SER A 242 25.06 -4.96 19.38
C SER A 242 24.25 -6.24 19.57
N VAL A 243 24.40 -7.22 18.67
CA VAL A 243 23.73 -8.53 18.78
C VAL A 243 24.25 -9.32 19.99
N ARG A 244 25.55 -9.29 20.27
CA ARG A 244 26.16 -9.96 21.43
C ARG A 244 25.70 -9.33 22.74
N ASP A 245 25.59 -8.00 22.78
CA ASP A 245 25.06 -7.30 23.95
C ASP A 245 23.58 -7.59 24.21
N THR A 246 22.80 -7.85 23.15
CA THR A 246 21.37 -8.20 23.27
C THR A 246 21.17 -9.66 23.70
N TYR A 247 21.92 -10.61 23.15
CA TYR A 247 21.70 -12.06 23.37
C TYR A 247 22.79 -12.72 24.24
N LYS A 248 23.10 -12.13 25.38
CA LYS A 248 24.20 -12.60 26.25
C LYS A 248 24.09 -14.07 26.63
N SER A 249 22.89 -14.56 26.94
CA SER A 249 22.70 -15.95 27.38
C SER A 249 22.97 -16.96 26.25
N LEU A 250 22.69 -16.56 25.01
CA LEU A 250 22.99 -17.36 23.82
C LEU A 250 24.50 -17.48 23.61
N TYR A 251 25.25 -16.37 23.70
CA TYR A 251 26.71 -16.34 23.54
C TYR A 251 27.48 -16.92 24.74
N GLU A 252 26.86 -17.02 25.93
CA GLU A 252 27.43 -17.78 27.06
C GLU A 252 27.43 -19.29 26.80
N ARG A 253 26.53 -19.79 25.94
CA ARG A 253 26.30 -21.22 25.71
C ARG A 253 26.91 -21.75 24.41
N PHE A 254 27.07 -20.90 23.41
CA PHE A 254 27.56 -21.28 22.08
C PHE A 254 28.66 -20.32 21.61
N SER A 255 29.54 -20.79 20.73
CA SER A 255 30.60 -19.96 20.14
C SER A 255 30.02 -18.81 19.32
N GLU A 256 30.71 -17.66 19.29
CA GLU A 256 30.30 -16.50 18.50
C GLU A 256 30.11 -16.88 17.03
N GLN A 257 31.05 -17.67 16.50
CA GLN A 257 31.06 -18.15 15.12
C GLN A 257 29.77 -18.91 14.76
N LYS A 258 29.34 -19.82 15.65
CA LYS A 258 28.15 -20.65 15.43
C LYS A 258 26.87 -19.83 15.50
N VAL A 259 26.75 -18.96 16.49
CA VAL A 259 25.57 -18.09 16.65
C VAL A 259 25.44 -17.15 15.46
N GLU A 260 26.50 -16.42 15.15
CA GLU A 260 26.49 -15.44 14.06
C GLU A 260 26.32 -16.12 12.69
N GLY A 261 26.95 -17.29 12.49
CA GLY A 261 26.79 -18.09 11.27
C GLY A 261 25.35 -18.57 11.07
N LYS A 262 24.68 -18.99 12.13
CA LYS A 262 23.27 -19.35 12.06
C LYS A 262 22.36 -18.15 11.84
N ILE A 263 22.66 -16.99 12.43
CA ILE A 263 21.97 -15.72 12.13
C ILE A 263 22.08 -15.40 10.64
N ARG A 264 23.26 -15.56 10.02
CA ARG A 264 23.43 -15.36 8.56
C ARG A 264 22.58 -16.33 7.75
N SER A 265 22.52 -17.60 8.13
CA SER A 265 21.67 -18.59 7.45
C SER A 265 20.18 -18.30 7.55
N ILE A 266 19.74 -17.64 8.63
CA ILE A 266 18.36 -17.19 8.77
C ILE A 266 18.12 -15.97 7.88
N LEU A 267 18.94 -14.93 8.00
CA LEU A 267 18.79 -13.69 7.21
C LEU A 267 18.89 -13.95 5.70
N SER A 268 19.75 -14.88 5.25
CA SER A 268 19.93 -15.21 3.84
C SER A 268 18.64 -15.74 3.17
N LYS A 269 17.70 -16.31 3.92
CA LYS A 269 16.41 -16.78 3.40
C LYS A 269 15.47 -15.63 3.01
N TYR A 270 15.65 -14.47 3.66
CA TYR A 270 14.85 -13.25 3.43
C TYR A 270 15.56 -12.24 2.54
N LYS A 271 16.73 -12.60 2.02
CA LYS A 271 17.50 -11.84 1.04
C LYS A 271 16.75 -11.73 -0.29
N LYS A 272 16.88 -10.60 -0.98
CA LYS A 272 16.22 -10.37 -2.28
C LYS A 272 17.20 -10.69 -3.43
N GLN A 273 16.67 -11.19 -4.57
CA GLN A 273 17.45 -11.86 -5.63
C GLN A 273 18.58 -11.04 -6.28
N SER A 274 18.55 -9.70 -6.17
CA SER A 274 19.56 -8.80 -6.75
C SER A 274 20.89 -8.73 -5.97
N GLU A 275 20.97 -9.35 -4.80
CA GLU A 275 22.13 -9.29 -3.91
C GLU A 275 22.95 -10.58 -4.03
N SER A 276 23.94 -10.68 -4.92
CA SER A 276 24.92 -11.79 -4.88
C SER A 276 26.12 -11.43 -3.99
N GLY A 277 26.73 -12.36 -3.25
CA GLY A 277 28.06 -12.20 -2.59
C GLY A 277 28.13 -11.67 -1.14
N SER A 278 29.32 -11.86 -0.51
CA SER A 278 29.90 -11.43 0.79
C SER A 278 29.08 -11.45 2.11
N ARG A 279 29.75 -11.76 3.23
CA ARG A 279 29.21 -11.80 4.61
C ARG A 279 28.51 -10.48 5.04
N ILE A 280 29.06 -9.33 4.65
CA ILE A 280 28.52 -7.97 4.94
C ILE A 280 27.18 -7.73 4.21
N ARG A 281 26.96 -8.34 3.03
CA ARG A 281 25.69 -8.16 2.30
C ARG A 281 24.52 -8.90 2.96
N ILE A 282 24.77 -9.88 3.84
CA ILE A 282 23.68 -10.64 4.51
C ILE A 282 23.08 -9.82 5.66
N ILE A 283 23.90 -9.07 6.41
CA ILE A 283 23.38 -8.21 7.49
C ILE A 283 22.55 -7.05 6.96
N ASN A 284 22.73 -6.66 5.69
CA ASN A 284 21.91 -5.64 5.04
C ASN A 284 20.43 -6.00 5.04
N VAL A 285 20.06 -7.28 5.10
CA VAL A 285 18.66 -7.68 5.27
C VAL A 285 18.05 -7.04 6.53
N ALA A 286 18.78 -7.02 7.65
CA ALA A 286 18.31 -6.37 8.87
C ALA A 286 18.36 -4.83 8.77
N LEU A 287 19.44 -4.28 8.21
CA LEU A 287 19.64 -2.83 8.08
C LEU A 287 18.66 -2.17 7.10
N GLU A 288 18.33 -2.83 5.98
CA GLU A 288 17.31 -2.38 5.03
C GLU A 288 15.93 -2.35 5.71
N ASN A 289 15.61 -3.38 6.51
CA ASN A 289 14.37 -3.38 7.28
C ASN A 289 14.33 -2.32 8.38
N ALA A 290 15.48 -1.88 8.91
CA ALA A 290 15.54 -0.76 9.85
C ALA A 290 15.34 0.62 9.19
N ILE A 291 15.44 0.70 7.86
CA ILE A 291 15.37 1.91 7.01
C ILE A 291 16.52 2.88 7.29
N VAL A 292 16.56 3.46 8.50
CA VAL A 292 17.62 4.35 8.99
C VAL A 292 17.89 4.01 10.47
N PRO A 293 19.06 3.49 10.85
CA PRO A 293 19.38 3.28 12.27
C PRO A 293 19.44 4.59 13.07
N GLN A 294 19.12 4.53 14.36
CA GLN A 294 18.96 5.68 15.26
C GLN A 294 20.19 6.60 15.24
N THR A 295 21.39 6.03 15.23
CA THR A 295 22.68 6.75 15.16
C THR A 295 22.80 7.68 13.96
N PHE A 296 22.15 7.36 12.84
CA PHE A 296 22.23 8.11 11.58
C PHE A 296 20.98 8.97 11.33
N LEU A 297 19.96 8.84 12.19
CA LEU A 297 18.70 9.54 12.06
C LEU A 297 18.83 11.08 12.05
N PRO A 298 19.69 11.72 12.86
CA PRO A 298 19.89 13.18 12.78
C PRO A 298 20.35 13.67 11.40
N ALA A 299 21.24 12.92 10.75
CA ALA A 299 21.70 13.26 9.39
C ALA A 299 20.58 13.08 8.35
N PHE A 300 19.70 12.11 8.57
CA PHE A 300 18.53 11.91 7.73
C PHE A 300 17.47 13.01 7.92
N PHE A 301 17.25 13.49 9.15
CA PHE A 301 16.42 14.67 9.42
C PHE A 301 16.92 15.90 8.67
N GLU A 302 18.23 16.15 8.70
CA GLU A 302 18.84 17.26 7.95
C GLU A 302 18.63 17.12 6.44
N PHE A 303 18.72 15.90 5.93
CA PHE A 303 18.44 15.60 4.53
C PHE A 303 16.97 15.88 4.15
N VAL A 304 16.01 15.44 4.97
CA VAL A 304 14.57 15.72 4.77
C VAL A 304 14.25 17.21 4.93
N PHE A 305 14.94 17.92 5.84
CA PHE A 305 14.80 19.36 5.99
C PHE A 305 15.21 20.13 4.72
N ASP A 306 16.30 19.74 4.08
CA ASP A 306 16.71 20.39 2.83
C ASP A 306 15.72 20.08 1.68
N ILE A 307 15.05 18.91 1.68
CA ILE A 307 13.92 18.64 0.77
C ILE A 307 12.75 19.60 1.08
N TYR A 308 12.36 19.73 2.35
CA TYR A 308 11.32 20.67 2.78
C TYR A 308 11.60 22.10 2.34
N LYS A 309 12.86 22.54 2.46
CA LYS A 309 13.29 23.87 2.07
C LYS A 309 13.31 24.08 0.56
N LEU A 310 13.84 23.14 -0.22
CA LEU A 310 14.11 23.33 -1.66
C LEU A 310 12.98 22.85 -2.56
N ASN A 311 12.31 21.75 -2.21
CA ASN A 311 11.26 21.15 -3.03
C ASN A 311 9.87 21.60 -2.60
N PHE A 312 9.68 21.89 -1.32
CA PHE A 312 8.40 22.33 -0.76
C PHE A 312 8.37 23.82 -0.41
N GLU A 313 9.50 24.54 -0.49
CA GLU A 313 9.58 25.98 -0.19
C GLU A 313 8.98 26.34 1.19
N TYR A 314 9.12 25.46 2.19
CA TYR A 314 8.50 25.57 3.52
C TYR A 314 6.95 25.50 3.55
N ASP A 315 6.31 25.02 2.49
CA ASP A 315 4.87 24.73 2.44
C ASP A 315 4.64 23.24 2.15
N LEU A 316 4.29 22.47 3.19
CA LEU A 316 3.99 21.06 3.04
C LEU A 316 2.58 20.87 2.45
N PRO A 317 2.42 20.14 1.32
CA PRO A 317 1.12 19.80 0.78
C PRO A 317 0.37 18.82 1.69
N GLU A 318 -0.96 18.72 1.52
CA GLU A 318 -1.79 17.77 2.29
C GLU A 318 -1.34 16.31 2.07
N GLU A 319 -0.95 15.97 0.83
CA GLU A 319 -0.50 14.63 0.43
C GLU A 319 0.90 14.68 -0.21
N PRO A 320 1.99 14.62 0.59
CA PRO A 320 3.35 14.77 0.09
C PRO A 320 3.97 13.52 -0.54
N TYR A 321 3.21 12.42 -0.71
CA TYR A 321 3.77 11.13 -1.12
C TYR A 321 4.37 11.17 -2.54
N GLU A 322 3.61 11.66 -3.52
CA GLU A 322 4.06 11.77 -4.92
C GLU A 322 5.27 12.72 -5.04
N ASP A 323 5.34 13.74 -4.19
CA ASP A 323 6.46 14.68 -4.15
C ASP A 323 7.76 14.03 -3.66
N PHE A 324 7.70 13.25 -2.56
CA PHE A 324 8.86 12.48 -2.10
C PHE A 324 9.25 11.40 -3.10
N GLN A 325 8.28 10.74 -3.73
CA GLN A 325 8.54 9.77 -4.79
C GLN A 325 9.36 10.39 -5.92
N PHE A 326 8.97 11.59 -6.40
CA PHE A 326 9.73 12.33 -7.39
C PHE A 326 11.18 12.59 -6.95
N VAL A 327 11.38 13.04 -5.71
CA VAL A 327 12.70 13.34 -5.15
C VAL A 327 13.60 12.10 -5.15
N PHE A 328 13.13 11.01 -4.56
CA PHE A 328 13.92 9.80 -4.40
C PHE A 328 14.20 9.09 -5.73
N GLU A 329 13.23 9.05 -6.65
CA GLU A 329 13.46 8.53 -8.00
C GLU A 329 14.51 9.35 -8.75
N GLY A 330 14.48 10.67 -8.63
CA GLY A 330 15.48 11.57 -9.20
C GLY A 330 16.90 11.38 -8.65
N LEU A 331 17.01 10.89 -7.40
CA LEU A 331 18.30 10.67 -6.73
C LEU A 331 18.93 9.28 -6.99
N ARG A 332 18.21 8.31 -7.58
CA ARG A 332 18.69 6.92 -7.75
C ARG A 332 20.10 6.83 -8.32
N ASN A 333 20.40 7.58 -9.38
CA ASN A 333 21.72 7.56 -10.03
C ASN A 333 22.86 8.05 -9.14
N ASN A 334 22.57 8.89 -8.13
CA ASN A 334 23.54 9.41 -7.18
C ASN A 334 23.74 8.47 -5.98
N MET A 335 22.85 7.48 -5.77
CA MET A 335 22.88 6.53 -4.65
C MET A 335 23.84 5.35 -4.86
N LEU A 336 24.48 5.25 -6.02
CA LEU A 336 25.38 4.15 -6.41
C LEU A 336 26.84 4.30 -5.92
N SER A 337 27.17 5.38 -5.21
CA SER A 337 28.54 5.61 -4.70
C SER A 337 28.86 4.70 -3.51
N ASP A 338 30.05 4.09 -3.50
CA ASP A 338 30.55 3.32 -2.36
C ASP A 338 30.74 4.18 -1.09
N GLY A 339 30.32 3.67 0.07
CA GLY A 339 30.42 4.34 1.38
C GLY A 339 29.11 5.01 1.83
N ASP A 340 29.11 5.60 3.02
CA ASP A 340 27.89 6.18 3.63
C ASP A 340 27.64 7.66 3.26
N ASP A 341 28.62 8.34 2.65
CA ASP A 341 28.47 9.76 2.33
C ASP A 341 27.78 9.97 0.98
N ILE A 342 26.87 10.94 0.89
CA ILE A 342 26.26 11.38 -0.38
C ILE A 342 26.35 12.90 -0.49
N SER A 343 26.88 13.38 -1.62
CA SER A 343 27.03 14.82 -1.86
C SER A 343 25.98 15.29 -2.85
N ILE A 344 25.16 16.26 -2.44
CA ILE A 344 24.09 16.82 -3.27
C ILE A 344 24.50 18.22 -3.69
N LYS A 345 24.57 18.45 -5.01
CA LYS A 345 25.09 19.69 -5.58
C LYS A 345 24.25 20.90 -5.19
N VAL A 346 22.91 20.79 -5.27
CA VAL A 346 22.00 21.91 -5.01
C VAL A 346 22.06 22.40 -3.56
N THR A 347 22.35 21.51 -2.60
CA THR A 347 22.48 21.88 -1.18
C THR A 347 23.91 22.25 -0.79
N GLN A 348 24.91 21.92 -1.62
CA GLN A 348 26.34 22.00 -1.31
C GLN A 348 26.75 21.26 -0.03
N LYS A 349 25.95 20.27 0.40
CA LYS A 349 26.18 19.46 1.60
C LYS A 349 26.50 18.02 1.25
N THR A 350 27.18 17.36 2.19
CA THR A 350 27.37 15.92 2.21
C THR A 350 26.57 15.35 3.37
N TYR A 351 25.67 14.39 3.10
CA TYR A 351 24.85 13.71 4.09
C TYR A 351 25.38 12.31 4.33
N LYS A 352 25.30 11.85 5.58
CA LYS A 352 25.66 10.49 5.97
C LYS A 352 24.42 9.60 5.92
N LEU A 353 24.27 8.83 4.85
CA LEU A 353 23.20 7.83 4.65
C LEU A 353 23.86 6.45 4.58
N ILE A 354 23.52 5.53 5.48
CA ILE A 354 24.16 4.21 5.44
C ILE A 354 23.89 3.49 4.12
N THR A 355 24.83 2.63 3.72
CA THR A 355 24.76 1.88 2.46
C THR A 355 23.41 1.16 2.26
N ALA A 356 22.83 0.56 3.32
CA ALA A 356 21.53 -0.11 3.25
C ALA A 356 20.37 0.86 2.91
N THR A 357 20.35 2.07 3.49
CA THR A 357 19.35 3.09 3.16
C THR A 357 19.45 3.52 1.69
N LYS A 358 20.68 3.68 1.17
CA LYS A 358 20.90 4.00 -0.25
C LYS A 358 20.40 2.88 -1.17
N GLN A 359 20.59 1.63 -0.77
CA GLN A 359 20.10 0.46 -1.50
C GLN A 359 18.56 0.45 -1.57
N LEU A 360 17.87 0.80 -0.49
CA LEU A 360 16.40 0.95 -0.49
C LEU A 360 15.93 2.01 -1.49
N ILE A 361 16.58 3.18 -1.52
CA ILE A 361 16.21 4.28 -2.45
C ILE A 361 16.42 3.87 -3.91
N ASN A 362 17.48 3.09 -4.17
CA ASN A 362 17.81 2.64 -5.53
C ASN A 362 16.83 1.58 -6.07
N ARG A 363 16.05 0.93 -5.20
CA ARG A 363 15.13 -0.15 -5.57
C ARG A 363 13.68 0.31 -5.51
N GLU A 364 12.85 -0.20 -6.42
CA GLU A 364 11.43 0.18 -6.46
C GLU A 364 10.66 -0.36 -5.25
N ASP A 365 10.98 -1.58 -4.82
CA ASP A 365 10.34 -2.27 -3.70
C ASP A 365 10.78 -1.76 -2.31
N GLY A 366 11.84 -0.95 -2.25
CA GLY A 366 12.32 -0.31 -1.02
C GLY A 366 11.87 1.13 -0.82
N LEU A 367 11.34 1.77 -1.88
CA LEU A 367 11.09 3.20 -1.93
C LEU A 367 9.97 3.66 -0.96
N ASP A 368 8.89 2.88 -0.88
CA ASP A 368 7.72 3.18 -0.05
C ASP A 368 8.09 3.40 1.43
N ALA A 369 8.96 2.55 1.98
CA ALA A 369 9.39 2.64 3.38
C ALA A 369 10.16 3.94 3.66
N VAL A 370 11.04 4.35 2.74
CA VAL A 370 11.83 5.59 2.86
C VAL A 370 10.92 6.82 2.73
N ILE A 371 9.96 6.80 1.79
CA ILE A 371 8.97 7.87 1.62
C ILE A 371 8.15 8.04 2.91
N LYS A 372 7.58 6.95 3.44
CA LYS A 372 6.77 7.00 4.67
C LYS A 372 7.54 7.57 5.86
N LEU A 373 8.79 7.15 6.07
CA LEU A 373 9.64 7.72 7.11
C LEU A 373 9.91 9.22 6.87
N SER A 374 10.14 9.63 5.62
CA SER A 374 10.36 11.03 5.25
C SER A 374 9.12 11.90 5.51
N ILE A 375 7.92 11.36 5.26
CA ILE A 375 6.65 12.05 5.55
C ILE A 375 6.47 12.26 7.06
N ILE A 376 6.79 11.24 7.87
CA ILE A 376 6.77 11.35 9.34
C ILE A 376 7.70 12.48 9.79
N ILE A 377 8.93 12.49 9.28
CA ILE A 377 9.95 13.47 9.65
C ILE A 377 9.58 14.88 9.19
N VAL A 378 9.15 15.06 7.94
CA VAL A 378 8.85 16.41 7.42
C VAL A 378 7.67 17.06 8.14
N LYS A 379 6.72 16.27 8.64
CA LYS A 379 5.61 16.78 9.46
C LYS A 379 6.10 17.32 10.81
N LEU A 380 7.12 16.71 11.41
CA LEU A 380 7.76 17.23 12.64
C LEU A 380 8.51 18.54 12.35
N ILE A 381 9.21 18.58 11.22
CA ILE A 381 9.92 19.78 10.74
C ILE A 381 8.92 20.91 10.47
N ASP A 382 7.86 20.66 9.70
CA ASP A 382 6.83 21.66 9.36
C ASP A 382 6.20 22.27 10.62
N ARG A 383 5.78 21.45 11.59
CA ARG A 383 5.23 21.92 12.88
C ARG A 383 6.18 22.89 13.61
N ARG A 384 7.49 22.61 13.57
CA ARG A 384 8.54 23.45 14.20
C ARG A 384 8.70 24.83 13.55
N PHE A 385 8.44 24.96 12.25
CA PHE A 385 8.55 26.23 11.52
C PHE A 385 7.28 27.08 11.58
N TRP A 386 6.13 26.48 11.90
CA TRP A 386 4.84 27.17 12.05
C TRP A 386 4.45 27.43 13.52
N ASP A 387 5.44 27.53 14.42
CA ASP A 387 5.28 27.88 15.86
C ASP A 387 4.24 27.02 16.62
N LYS A 388 4.18 25.72 16.28
CA LYS A 388 3.43 24.72 17.07
C LYS A 388 4.39 24.00 18.01
N ASP A 389 4.00 23.81 19.27
CA ASP A 389 4.80 23.04 20.24
C ASP A 389 5.04 21.62 19.72
N VAL A 390 6.32 21.21 19.59
CA VAL A 390 6.70 19.91 19.04
C VAL A 390 7.07 18.97 20.19
N LYS A 391 6.08 18.22 20.68
CA LYS A 391 6.29 17.18 21.70
C LYS A 391 6.58 15.83 21.04
N ILE A 392 7.79 15.31 21.22
CA ILE A 392 8.20 14.00 20.69
C ILE A 392 8.39 13.00 21.83
N PHE A 393 7.50 12.01 21.87
CA PHE A 393 7.51 10.93 22.87
C PHE A 393 8.24 9.68 22.38
N ASN A 394 8.29 9.46 21.07
CA ASN A 394 8.96 8.29 20.51
C ASN A 394 10.48 8.42 20.64
N PRO A 395 11.16 7.48 21.33
CA PRO A 395 12.58 7.64 21.66
C PRO A 395 13.47 7.64 20.41
N TYR A 396 13.11 6.86 19.39
CA TYR A 396 13.82 6.82 18.12
C TYR A 396 13.71 8.17 17.39
N LEU A 397 12.49 8.67 17.15
CA LEU A 397 12.29 9.97 16.49
C LEU A 397 12.85 11.14 17.30
N LYS A 398 12.78 11.07 18.63
CA LYS A 398 13.30 12.11 19.53
C LYS A 398 14.82 12.26 19.39
N VAL A 399 15.56 11.16 19.36
CA VAL A 399 17.02 11.21 19.15
C VAL A 399 17.36 11.84 17.81
N GLY A 400 16.62 11.51 16.75
CA GLY A 400 16.77 12.12 15.43
C GLY A 400 16.51 13.63 15.44
N TYR A 401 15.38 14.04 16.00
CA TYR A 401 14.96 15.44 16.08
C TYR A 401 15.88 16.27 16.95
N ASP A 402 16.16 15.85 18.20
CA ASP A 402 17.01 16.58 19.13
C ASP A 402 18.46 16.69 18.58
N GLY A 403 18.90 15.67 17.84
CA GLY A 403 20.19 15.68 17.16
C GLY A 403 20.25 16.70 16.01
N TRP A 404 19.18 16.78 15.22
CA TRP A 404 19.03 17.75 14.14
C TRP A 404 18.81 19.18 14.65
N GLU A 405 17.98 19.40 15.66
CA GLU A 405 17.71 20.75 16.19
C GLU A 405 18.99 21.44 16.69
N LYS A 406 19.92 20.67 17.28
CA LYS A 406 21.24 21.17 17.68
C LYS A 406 22.06 21.72 16.51
N THR A 407 21.93 21.17 15.31
CA THR A 407 22.66 21.67 14.12
C THR A 407 22.09 23.02 13.64
N LEU A 408 20.80 23.28 13.88
CA LEU A 408 20.14 24.54 13.58
C LEU A 408 20.55 25.66 14.55
N GLU A 409 20.63 25.36 15.84
CA GLU A 409 21.06 26.34 16.87
C GLU A 409 22.50 26.82 16.63
N GLU A 410 23.37 25.97 16.09
CA GLU A 410 24.74 26.33 15.71
C GLU A 410 24.81 27.24 14.46
N SER A 411 23.78 27.22 13.62
CA SER A 411 23.71 27.98 12.36
C SER A 411 22.84 29.26 12.43
N ALA A 412 22.06 29.44 13.51
CA ALA A 412 21.15 30.57 13.70
C ALA A 412 21.82 31.83 14.31
N ARG A 413 22.47 32.64 13.45
CA ARG A 413 22.68 34.09 13.66
C ARG A 413 22.00 34.98 12.61
N GLY A 414 21.14 34.43 11.76
CA GLY A 414 20.41 35.19 10.73
C GLY A 414 18.92 34.86 10.78
N GLY A 415 18.09 35.86 11.07
CA GLY A 415 16.64 35.72 11.16
C GLY A 415 16.00 35.35 9.82
N HIS A 416 15.05 34.42 9.85
CA HIS A 416 14.21 34.06 8.72
C HIS A 416 12.89 34.84 8.82
N GLU A 417 12.72 35.85 7.98
CA GLU A 417 11.45 36.56 7.80
C GLU A 417 10.58 35.83 6.77
N HIS A 418 9.35 35.46 7.19
CA HIS A 418 8.35 34.80 6.35
C HIS A 418 7.79 35.74 5.27
N LYS A 419 7.82 35.29 4.01
CA LYS A 419 6.93 35.82 2.97
C LYS A 419 5.77 34.85 2.78
N LYS A 420 4.57 35.27 3.21
CA LYS A 420 3.31 34.71 2.70
C LYS A 420 3.19 35.07 1.23
N SER A 421 3.31 34.10 0.33
CA SER A 421 2.79 34.21 -1.03
C SER A 421 1.52 33.39 -1.15
N ASP A 422 0.53 33.97 -1.84
CA ASP A 422 -0.84 33.50 -1.97
C ASP A 422 -0.94 32.00 -2.35
N SER A 423 -1.69 31.27 -1.53
CA SER A 423 -1.92 29.83 -1.60
C SER A 423 -2.94 29.43 -2.67
N GLU A 424 -2.85 30.02 -3.87
CA GLU A 424 -3.67 29.60 -5.04
C GLU A 424 -2.91 28.63 -5.97
N LEU A 425 -1.67 28.25 -5.65
CA LEU A 425 -0.85 27.31 -6.42
C LEU A 425 -1.00 25.86 -5.94
N ARG A 426 -2.15 25.48 -5.41
CA ARG A 426 -2.53 24.08 -5.27
C ARG A 426 -3.49 23.76 -6.41
N SER A 427 -3.19 22.67 -7.14
CA SER A 427 -4.12 21.90 -7.98
C SER A 427 -3.93 21.97 -9.52
N HIS A 428 -3.51 20.81 -10.05
CA HIS A 428 -3.61 20.26 -11.42
C HIS A 428 -2.48 20.54 -12.41
N TRP A 429 -1.89 19.45 -12.92
CA TRP A 429 -0.89 19.35 -13.99
C TRP A 429 -1.43 19.78 -15.37
N GLU A 430 -2.40 20.69 -15.44
CA GLU A 430 -3.10 21.05 -16.66
C GLU A 430 -3.10 22.56 -16.91
N PRO A 431 -2.69 23.01 -18.11
CA PRO A 431 -2.83 24.41 -18.50
C PRO A 431 -4.29 24.84 -18.54
N LYS A 432 -4.60 26.04 -18.02
CA LYS A 432 -5.96 26.59 -18.01
C LYS A 432 -6.07 27.83 -18.90
N PHE A 433 -7.22 28.03 -19.55
CA PHE A 433 -7.50 29.28 -20.25
C PHE A 433 -7.87 30.38 -19.25
N LEU A 434 -7.34 31.59 -19.49
CA LEU A 434 -7.69 32.79 -18.72
C LEU A 434 -7.91 33.96 -19.67
N MET A 435 -8.82 34.86 -19.31
CA MET A 435 -9.01 36.12 -20.00
C MET A 435 -8.53 37.28 -19.13
N LEU A 436 -7.54 38.05 -19.63
CA LEU A 436 -7.01 39.24 -18.98
C LEU A 436 -6.92 40.38 -19.99
N ASN A 437 -7.42 41.57 -19.63
CA ASN A 437 -7.36 42.76 -20.49
C ASN A 437 -7.84 42.53 -21.94
N ASN A 438 -8.93 41.78 -22.14
CA ASN A 438 -9.47 41.40 -23.46
C ASN A 438 -8.49 40.59 -24.36
N SER A 439 -7.57 39.86 -23.74
CA SER A 439 -6.71 38.87 -24.38
C SER A 439 -6.90 37.50 -23.72
N VAL A 440 -6.80 36.44 -24.53
CA VAL A 440 -6.84 35.06 -24.06
C VAL A 440 -5.43 34.58 -23.79
N TYR A 441 -5.21 34.04 -22.59
CA TYR A 441 -3.96 33.48 -22.15
C TYR A 441 -4.13 31.99 -21.86
N LEU A 442 -3.07 31.23 -22.08
CA LEU A 442 -2.87 29.93 -21.48
C LEU A 442 -2.04 30.13 -20.22
N ASN A 443 -2.51 29.64 -19.08
CA ASN A 443 -1.77 29.64 -17.82
C ASN A 443 -1.22 28.23 -17.57
N PRO A 444 0.06 27.97 -17.87
CA PRO A 444 0.63 26.65 -17.65
C PRO A 444 0.97 26.44 -16.16
N PRO A 445 0.96 25.20 -15.67
CA PRO A 445 1.37 24.90 -14.30
C PRO A 445 2.89 24.99 -14.15
N ALA A 446 3.37 25.07 -12.90
CA ALA A 446 4.77 24.80 -12.60
C ALA A 446 5.04 23.29 -12.82
N HIS A 447 6.02 22.95 -13.64
CA HIS A 447 6.37 21.56 -13.92
C HIS A 447 7.59 21.13 -13.10
N ARG A 448 7.65 19.85 -12.71
CA ARG A 448 8.84 19.23 -12.12
C ARG A 448 9.45 18.24 -13.09
N VAL A 449 10.75 18.34 -13.33
CA VAL A 449 11.49 17.54 -14.31
C VAL A 449 12.65 16.85 -13.61
N LYS A 450 12.78 15.52 -13.77
CA LYS A 450 13.83 14.73 -13.11
C LYS A 450 15.23 15.15 -13.55
N SER A 451 16.23 15.04 -12.68
CA SER A 451 17.62 15.44 -12.96
C SER A 451 18.32 14.63 -14.04
N GLN A 452 17.70 13.58 -14.54
CA GLN A 452 18.19 12.80 -15.69
C GLN A 452 18.18 13.59 -17.00
N TYR A 453 17.35 14.62 -17.11
CA TYR A 453 17.28 15.49 -18.29
C TYR A 453 18.29 16.65 -18.17
N ASP A 454 18.88 17.08 -19.30
CA ASP A 454 19.67 18.31 -19.31
C ASP A 454 18.72 19.51 -19.30
N TYR A 455 18.84 20.36 -18.28
CA TYR A 455 17.98 21.52 -18.13
C TYR A 455 18.06 22.50 -19.31
N ARG A 456 19.18 22.49 -20.07
CA ARG A 456 19.38 23.34 -21.25
C ARG A 456 18.54 22.91 -22.45
N ASP A 457 18.07 21.66 -22.44
CA ASP A 457 17.28 21.09 -23.52
C ASP A 457 15.77 21.20 -23.23
N ILE A 458 15.38 21.78 -22.09
CA ILE A 458 13.98 21.94 -21.69
C ILE A 458 13.33 23.10 -22.44
N GLU A 459 12.27 22.80 -23.17
CA GLU A 459 11.51 23.77 -23.96
C GLU A 459 10.00 23.60 -23.76
N VAL A 460 9.27 24.70 -23.84
CA VAL A 460 7.80 24.71 -23.83
C VAL A 460 7.30 25.08 -25.21
N VAL A 461 6.41 24.25 -25.77
CA VAL A 461 5.88 24.41 -27.13
C VAL A 461 4.36 24.37 -27.09
N VAL A 462 3.71 25.33 -27.75
CA VAL A 462 2.26 25.31 -28.00
C VAL A 462 2.00 25.18 -29.49
N LEU A 463 1.21 24.17 -29.84
CA LEU A 463 0.79 23.84 -31.19
C LEU A 463 -0.71 24.13 -31.32
N ASN A 464 -1.16 24.52 -32.51
CA ASN A 464 -2.57 24.56 -32.87
C ASN A 464 -2.76 24.02 -34.29
N ASP A 465 -3.62 23.00 -34.44
CA ASP A 465 -3.82 22.25 -35.68
C ASP A 465 -2.49 21.65 -36.23
N GLY A 466 -1.61 21.21 -35.33
CA GLY A 466 -0.29 20.66 -35.65
C GLY A 466 0.77 21.70 -36.05
N LYS A 467 0.44 22.99 -36.03
CA LYS A 467 1.40 24.08 -36.31
C LYS A 467 1.83 24.77 -35.02
N GLU A 468 3.13 25.00 -34.86
CA GLU A 468 3.69 25.75 -33.73
C GLU A 468 3.23 27.20 -33.75
N ILE A 469 2.66 27.64 -32.62
CA ILE A 469 2.20 29.01 -32.40
C ILE A 469 2.97 29.72 -31.28
N TYR A 470 3.64 28.96 -30.41
CA TYR A 470 4.50 29.49 -29.35
C TYR A 470 5.61 28.50 -29.02
N ARG A 471 6.79 29.03 -28.70
CA ARG A 471 7.93 28.28 -28.19
C ARG A 471 8.69 29.14 -27.19
N ASN A 472 9.02 28.56 -26.03
CA ASN A 472 9.90 29.16 -25.04
C ASN A 472 11.06 28.21 -24.73
N ASN A 473 12.27 28.66 -25.06
CA ASN A 473 13.52 27.94 -24.83
C ASN A 473 14.29 28.48 -23.60
N ASN A 474 13.77 29.51 -22.94
CA ASN A 474 14.37 30.16 -21.77
C ASN A 474 13.36 30.13 -20.61
N CYS A 475 12.93 28.94 -20.21
CA CYS A 475 12.05 28.80 -19.06
C CYS A 475 12.78 29.22 -17.76
N ASP A 476 12.04 29.69 -16.75
CA ASP A 476 12.60 29.89 -15.40
C ASP A 476 12.78 28.52 -14.77
N ILE A 477 14.03 28.03 -14.77
CA ILE A 477 14.38 26.71 -14.26
C ILE A 477 15.14 26.87 -12.94
N ARG A 478 14.61 26.27 -11.88
CA ARG A 478 15.23 26.22 -10.55
C ARG A 478 15.66 24.80 -10.24
N GLU A 479 16.89 24.61 -9.80
CA GLU A 479 17.38 23.31 -9.35
C GLU A 479 16.73 22.97 -7.99
N ILE A 480 16.20 21.75 -7.88
CA ILE A 480 15.60 21.20 -6.66
C ILE A 480 16.21 19.81 -6.39
N ILE A 481 16.02 19.24 -5.21
CA ILE A 481 16.56 17.91 -4.92
C ILE A 481 15.84 16.89 -5.82
N GLY A 482 16.61 16.10 -6.58
CA GLY A 482 16.10 15.10 -7.54
C GLY A 482 15.75 15.64 -8.92
N GLY A 483 15.84 16.95 -9.18
CA GLY A 483 15.46 17.50 -10.49
C GLY A 483 15.43 19.01 -10.59
N TYR A 484 14.50 19.52 -11.39
CA TYR A 484 14.29 20.92 -11.67
C TYR A 484 12.82 21.28 -11.58
N GLN A 485 12.53 22.49 -11.10
CA GLN A 485 11.22 23.12 -11.25
C GLN A 485 11.26 24.08 -12.44
N VAL A 486 10.33 23.92 -13.38
CA VAL A 486 10.18 24.74 -14.59
C VAL A 486 8.95 25.61 -14.41
N ASN A 487 9.17 26.90 -14.17
CA ASN A 487 8.11 27.89 -14.11
C ASN A 487 7.94 28.54 -15.48
N THR A 488 6.69 28.70 -15.90
CA THR A 488 6.34 29.40 -17.14
C THR A 488 5.38 30.54 -16.86
N GLU A 489 5.62 31.65 -17.54
CA GLU A 489 4.70 32.78 -17.52
C GLU A 489 3.43 32.47 -18.34
N LYS A 490 2.38 33.24 -18.10
CA LYS A 490 1.13 33.18 -18.88
C LYS A 490 1.42 33.44 -20.36
N ILE A 491 0.96 32.55 -21.23
CA ILE A 491 1.22 32.59 -22.67
C ILE A 491 0.03 33.26 -23.37
N GLU A 492 0.23 34.43 -23.97
CA GLU A 492 -0.83 35.07 -24.76
C GLU A 492 -1.08 34.28 -26.07
N LEU A 493 -2.34 33.87 -26.29
CA LEU A 493 -2.71 33.05 -27.45
C LEU A 493 -3.22 33.91 -28.60
N VAL A 494 -2.45 33.92 -29.70
CA VAL A 494 -2.82 34.61 -30.95
C VAL A 494 -3.91 33.85 -31.73
N LYS A 495 -3.98 32.53 -31.55
CA LYS A 495 -5.00 31.63 -32.13
C LYS A 495 -5.52 30.67 -31.04
N PRO A 496 -6.45 31.11 -30.17
CA PRO A 496 -6.92 30.32 -29.03
C PRO A 496 -7.93 29.22 -29.39
N LEU A 497 -8.53 29.27 -30.58
CA LEU A 497 -9.52 28.28 -31.07
C LEU A 497 -8.88 27.28 -32.02
N GLY A 498 -9.35 26.03 -32.01
CA GLY A 498 -8.79 24.91 -32.80
C GLY A 498 -8.12 23.84 -31.94
N LYS A 499 -7.43 22.88 -32.55
CA LYS A 499 -6.78 21.75 -31.84
C LYS A 499 -5.50 22.20 -31.17
N LEU A 500 -5.63 22.93 -30.07
CA LEU A 500 -4.53 23.46 -29.30
C LEU A 500 -3.90 22.36 -28.43
N THR A 501 -2.57 22.33 -28.38
CA THR A 501 -1.80 21.35 -27.61
C THR A 501 -0.61 22.05 -26.97
N TYR A 502 -0.45 21.89 -25.66
CA TYR A 502 0.69 22.36 -24.90
C TYR A 502 1.64 21.18 -24.62
N ARG A 503 2.94 21.40 -24.81
CA ARG A 503 3.99 20.40 -24.56
C ARG A 503 5.13 20.99 -23.76
N LEU A 504 5.62 20.20 -22.81
CA LEU A 504 6.95 20.36 -22.21
C LEU A 504 7.85 19.28 -22.80
N VAL A 505 8.97 19.66 -23.39
CA VAL A 505 9.89 18.73 -24.05
C VAL A 505 11.31 18.90 -23.50
N ALA A 506 12.08 17.82 -23.51
CA ALA A 506 13.53 17.85 -23.32
C ALA A 506 14.20 17.24 -24.54
N GLY A 507 14.78 18.07 -25.41
CA GLY A 507 15.32 17.64 -26.69
C GLY A 507 14.25 17.01 -27.58
N ASN A 508 14.36 15.70 -27.85
CA ASN A 508 13.38 14.95 -28.67
C ASN A 508 12.29 14.25 -27.84
N GLU A 509 12.39 14.26 -26.51
CA GLU A 509 11.49 13.56 -25.61
C GLU A 509 10.39 14.50 -25.11
N ILE A 510 9.14 14.02 -25.10
CA ILE A 510 8.01 14.77 -24.58
C ILE A 510 7.82 14.41 -23.12
N ILE A 511 8.06 15.37 -22.22
CA ILE A 511 7.88 15.21 -20.77
C ILE A 511 6.40 15.35 -20.40
N TYR A 512 5.68 16.26 -21.05
CA TYR A 512 4.25 16.48 -20.85
C TYR A 512 3.56 16.84 -22.18
N ASP A 513 2.35 16.31 -22.41
CA ASP A 513 1.50 16.65 -23.55
C ASP A 513 0.03 16.78 -23.10
N SER A 514 -0.57 17.96 -23.33
CA SER A 514 -1.99 18.20 -23.02
C SER A 514 -2.96 17.42 -23.94
N ARG A 515 -2.46 16.83 -25.04
CA ARG A 515 -3.23 16.16 -26.08
C ARG A 515 -4.40 17.05 -26.56
N ASP A 516 -5.60 16.49 -26.66
CA ASP A 516 -6.81 17.18 -27.14
C ASP A 516 -7.54 17.97 -26.04
N LYS A 517 -7.05 18.01 -24.79
CA LYS A 517 -7.74 18.65 -23.65
C LYS A 517 -7.98 20.15 -23.86
N LEU A 518 -7.11 20.81 -24.60
CA LEU A 518 -7.20 22.25 -24.92
C LEU A 518 -7.95 22.53 -26.24
N TYR A 519 -8.56 21.52 -26.88
CA TYR A 519 -9.37 21.74 -28.07
C TYR A 519 -10.64 22.53 -27.72
N ARG A 520 -10.81 23.69 -28.35
CA ARG A 520 -11.97 24.56 -28.20
C ARG A 520 -12.45 25.10 -29.55
N ASN A 521 -13.75 24.94 -29.82
CA ASN A 521 -14.44 25.63 -30.92
C ASN A 521 -14.87 27.05 -30.53
N CYS A 522 -15.25 27.21 -29.26
CA CYS A 522 -15.48 28.49 -28.59
C CYS A 522 -14.96 28.39 -27.14
N ILE A 523 -14.69 29.53 -26.51
CA ILE A 523 -14.31 29.60 -25.08
C ILE A 523 -15.20 30.65 -24.43
N VAL A 524 -15.77 30.32 -23.28
CA VAL A 524 -16.65 31.22 -22.52
C VAL A 524 -15.98 31.54 -21.20
N PHE A 525 -15.94 32.82 -20.82
CA PHE A 525 -15.35 33.29 -19.57
C PHE A 525 -16.38 34.02 -18.71
N ASN A 526 -16.28 33.89 -17.40
CA ASN A 526 -17.02 34.70 -16.44
C ASN A 526 -16.42 36.11 -16.30
N ASN A 527 -16.99 36.93 -15.41
CA ASN A 527 -16.52 38.30 -15.14
C ASN A 527 -15.11 38.38 -14.53
N GLU A 528 -14.63 37.29 -13.93
CA GLU A 528 -13.29 37.19 -13.34
C GLU A 528 -12.26 36.69 -14.36
N GLY A 529 -12.69 36.38 -15.59
CA GLY A 529 -11.82 35.88 -16.66
C GLY A 529 -11.49 34.39 -16.54
N GLN A 530 -12.25 33.63 -15.73
CA GLN A 530 -12.14 32.18 -15.61
C GLN A 530 -13.08 31.49 -16.62
N GLU A 531 -12.65 30.35 -17.17
CA GLU A 531 -13.42 29.59 -18.15
C GLU A 531 -14.70 28.99 -17.53
N VAL A 532 -15.82 29.12 -18.25
CA VAL A 532 -17.12 28.51 -17.92
C VAL A 532 -17.33 27.31 -18.84
N SER A 533 -17.72 26.17 -18.28
CA SER A 533 -17.97 24.93 -19.02
C SER A 533 -19.38 24.88 -19.61
N ASN A 534 -19.54 24.15 -20.72
CA ASN A 534 -20.85 23.94 -21.35
C ASN A 534 -21.74 23.05 -20.47
N ASN A 535 -23.06 23.27 -20.49
CA ASN A 535 -24.07 22.59 -19.66
C ASN A 535 -23.83 22.75 -18.15
N THR A 536 -23.20 23.84 -17.75
CA THR A 536 -23.02 24.20 -16.33
C THR A 536 -24.00 25.31 -15.98
N ASP A 537 -24.62 25.19 -14.82
CA ASP A 537 -25.52 26.21 -14.29
C ASP A 537 -24.73 27.49 -14.03
N PHE A 538 -25.01 28.55 -14.80
CA PHE A 538 -24.31 29.83 -14.70
C PHE A 538 -25.27 30.99 -14.99
N GLU A 539 -25.24 32.02 -14.14
CA GLU A 539 -25.95 33.27 -14.34
C GLU A 539 -25.00 34.46 -14.14
N GLY A 540 -25.05 35.42 -15.05
CA GLY A 540 -24.20 36.61 -15.00
C GLY A 540 -23.74 37.06 -16.38
N THR A 541 -22.77 37.98 -16.41
CA THR A 541 -22.16 38.41 -17.67
C THR A 541 -21.08 37.41 -18.07
N VAL A 542 -21.14 36.96 -19.32
CA VAL A 542 -20.13 36.10 -19.94
C VAL A 542 -19.45 36.81 -21.10
N TYR A 543 -18.17 36.49 -21.28
CA TYR A 543 -17.36 36.90 -22.41
C TYR A 543 -17.10 35.68 -23.29
N ILE A 544 -17.40 35.79 -24.57
CA ILE A 544 -17.42 34.66 -25.49
C ILE A 544 -16.37 34.90 -26.57
N VAL A 545 -15.47 33.94 -26.71
CA VAL A 545 -14.43 33.89 -27.74
C VAL A 545 -14.87 32.95 -28.85
N TYR A 546 -15.06 33.48 -30.05
CA TYR A 546 -15.62 32.76 -31.20
C TYR A 546 -14.98 33.22 -32.52
N LYS A 547 -15.16 32.44 -33.60
CA LYS A 547 -14.66 32.86 -34.92
C LYS A 547 -15.58 33.90 -35.54
N LYS A 548 -14.99 34.79 -36.34
CA LYS A 548 -15.71 35.91 -36.96
C LYS A 548 -16.87 35.42 -37.83
N GLY A 549 -18.08 35.89 -37.52
CA GLY A 549 -19.30 35.57 -38.27
C GLY A 549 -20.06 34.33 -37.79
N GLU A 550 -19.60 33.64 -36.75
CA GLU A 550 -20.25 32.43 -36.23
C GLU A 550 -21.25 32.69 -35.11
N ALA A 551 -21.33 33.89 -34.53
CA ALA A 551 -22.32 34.21 -33.50
C ALA A 551 -22.84 35.65 -33.60
N THR A 552 -24.11 35.84 -33.19
CA THR A 552 -24.80 37.14 -33.17
C THR A 552 -24.79 37.69 -31.74
N ILE A 553 -23.64 38.23 -31.32
CA ILE A 553 -23.40 38.72 -29.94
C ILE A 553 -22.87 40.15 -30.01
N ASP A 554 -23.12 40.96 -28.97
CA ASP A 554 -22.59 42.31 -28.84
C ASP A 554 -21.05 42.27 -28.80
N ASN A 555 -20.43 42.85 -29.84
CA ASN A 555 -19.01 42.73 -30.11
C ASN A 555 -18.20 43.78 -29.32
N ILE A 556 -17.18 43.34 -28.59
CA ILE A 556 -16.26 44.22 -27.85
C ILE A 556 -15.01 44.49 -28.68
N LEU A 557 -14.37 43.43 -29.19
CA LEU A 557 -13.08 43.54 -29.86
C LEU A 557 -12.92 42.46 -30.96
N PRO A 558 -12.80 42.86 -32.24
CA PRO A 558 -12.36 41.96 -33.29
C PRO A 558 -10.83 41.85 -33.29
N LYS A 559 -10.29 40.62 -33.21
CA LYS A 559 -8.88 40.30 -33.44
C LYS A 559 -8.71 39.56 -34.77
N GLU A 560 -7.46 39.36 -35.19
CA GLU A 560 -7.14 38.76 -36.50
C GLU A 560 -7.71 37.35 -36.68
N ASN A 561 -7.67 36.51 -35.63
CA ASN A 561 -8.07 35.10 -35.69
C ASN A 561 -9.36 34.74 -34.92
N TYR A 562 -9.90 35.67 -34.11
CA TYR A 562 -11.09 35.45 -33.27
C TYR A 562 -11.76 36.78 -32.92
N CYS A 563 -12.98 36.71 -32.39
CA CYS A 563 -13.74 37.84 -31.86
C CYS A 563 -14.06 37.60 -30.38
N ILE A 564 -14.13 38.67 -29.60
CA ILE A 564 -14.64 38.65 -28.22
C ILE A 564 -15.93 39.46 -28.17
N GLY A 565 -17.02 38.80 -27.81
CA GLY A 565 -18.31 39.42 -27.51
C GLY A 565 -18.69 39.22 -26.05
N TYR A 566 -19.72 39.93 -25.59
CA TYR A 566 -20.29 39.70 -24.26
C TYR A 566 -21.81 39.55 -24.33
N LYS A 567 -22.35 38.83 -23.36
CA LYS A 567 -23.79 38.70 -23.18
C LYS A 567 -24.10 38.55 -21.69
N LEU A 568 -25.18 39.17 -21.25
CA LEU A 568 -25.77 38.83 -19.96
C LEU A 568 -26.61 37.56 -20.15
N VAL A 569 -26.24 36.48 -19.48
CA VAL A 569 -26.93 35.19 -19.53
C VAL A 569 -27.62 34.90 -18.21
N ARG A 570 -28.81 34.32 -18.30
CA ARG A 570 -29.55 33.78 -17.16
C ARG A 570 -29.44 32.26 -17.16
N MET A 571 -29.65 31.67 -16.00
CA MET A 571 -29.78 30.21 -15.88
C MET A 571 -30.83 29.67 -16.86
N GLY A 572 -30.44 28.70 -17.69
CA GLY A 572 -31.30 28.13 -18.74
C GLY A 572 -31.15 28.76 -20.12
N ASP A 573 -30.37 29.84 -20.24
CA ASP A 573 -30.05 30.41 -21.54
C ASP A 573 -29.17 29.45 -22.36
N ALA A 574 -29.34 29.48 -23.67
CA ALA A 574 -28.47 28.82 -24.62
C ALA A 574 -28.00 29.84 -25.66
N ILE A 575 -26.76 29.68 -26.12
CA ILE A 575 -26.18 30.50 -27.19
C ILE A 575 -25.71 29.58 -28.30
N GLU A 576 -26.19 29.83 -29.51
CA GLU A 576 -25.69 29.20 -30.72
C GLU A 576 -24.40 29.91 -31.16
N ILE A 577 -23.33 29.14 -31.32
CA ILE A 577 -22.02 29.59 -31.79
C ILE A 577 -21.62 28.66 -32.95
N GLY A 578 -21.82 29.13 -34.18
CA GLY A 578 -21.61 28.33 -35.39
C GLY A 578 -22.66 27.23 -35.54
N HIS A 579 -22.25 25.98 -35.36
CA HIS A 579 -23.13 24.80 -35.33
C HIS A 579 -23.25 24.18 -33.92
N ASP A 580 -22.54 24.74 -32.94
CA ASP A 580 -22.51 24.26 -31.57
C ASP A 580 -23.47 25.09 -30.69
N ILE A 581 -24.14 24.45 -29.74
CA ILE A 581 -25.01 25.11 -28.75
C ILE A 581 -24.29 25.08 -27.40
N PHE A 582 -24.09 26.27 -26.83
CA PHE A 582 -23.53 26.44 -25.49
C PHE A 582 -24.66 26.75 -24.50
N ASN A 583 -24.95 25.80 -23.62
CA ASN A 583 -26.01 25.89 -22.62
C ASN A 583 -25.44 26.36 -21.27
N PHE A 584 -26.10 27.34 -20.67
CA PHE A 584 -25.85 27.84 -19.31
C PHE A 584 -26.79 27.16 -18.30
N SER A 585 -27.14 25.90 -18.60
CA SER A 585 -27.92 25.03 -17.72
C SER A 585 -27.64 23.56 -18.02
N SER A 586 -27.80 22.75 -17.00
CA SER A 586 -27.48 21.32 -17.00
C SER A 586 -28.47 20.37 -17.72
N MET A 587 -29.67 20.76 -18.26
CA MET A 587 -30.67 19.76 -18.74
C MET A 587 -31.63 20.06 -19.93
N ALA A 588 -31.99 18.98 -20.69
CA ALA A 588 -33.12 18.87 -21.64
C ALA A 588 -33.71 17.42 -21.82
N LYS A 589 -34.70 17.01 -21.01
CA LYS A 589 -35.77 15.98 -21.22
C LYS A 589 -36.77 16.04 -20.03
N PRO A 590 -38.09 15.76 -20.20
CA PRO A 590 -39.03 15.71 -19.07
C PRO A 590 -38.77 14.48 -18.18
N GLY A 591 -38.92 14.63 -16.87
CA GLY A 591 -38.58 13.58 -15.90
C GLY A 591 -38.76 14.02 -14.44
N VAL A 592 -38.51 13.07 -13.53
CA VAL A 592 -38.30 13.35 -12.11
C VAL A 592 -36.83 13.72 -11.91
N PHE A 593 -36.58 14.72 -11.07
CA PHE A 593 -35.27 15.26 -10.75
C PHE A 593 -35.18 15.54 -9.26
N GLY A 594 -34.01 15.38 -8.67
CA GLY A 594 -33.78 15.56 -7.24
C GLY A 594 -32.36 15.12 -6.91
N GLN A 595 -32.02 15.12 -5.63
CA GLN A 595 -30.75 14.53 -5.22
C GLN A 595 -30.88 13.01 -5.26
N LEU A 596 -29.90 12.35 -5.86
CA LEU A 596 -29.90 10.90 -6.08
C LEU A 596 -28.81 10.27 -5.22
N TYR A 597 -29.12 9.13 -4.62
CA TYR A 597 -28.06 8.23 -4.22
C TYR A 597 -27.38 7.69 -5.47
N SER A 598 -26.16 8.15 -5.72
CA SER A 598 -25.43 7.84 -6.96
C SER A 598 -25.34 6.32 -7.16
N ASN A 599 -25.73 5.87 -8.36
CA ASN A 599 -25.72 4.45 -8.77
C ASN A 599 -26.56 3.49 -7.89
N CYS A 600 -27.39 3.99 -6.96
CA CYS A 600 -28.34 3.17 -6.19
C CYS A 600 -29.66 3.00 -6.94
N GLY A 601 -30.28 1.84 -6.79
CA GLY A 601 -31.57 1.56 -7.40
C GLY A 601 -32.26 0.35 -6.81
N ILE A 602 -33.58 0.28 -6.97
CA ILE A 602 -34.34 -0.94 -6.65
C ILE A 602 -34.83 -1.60 -7.93
N GLN A 603 -34.95 -2.91 -7.90
CA GLN A 603 -35.53 -3.69 -8.99
C GLN A 603 -36.70 -4.49 -8.44
N LYS A 604 -37.81 -4.44 -9.18
CA LYS A 604 -38.97 -5.28 -8.87
C LYS A 604 -38.72 -6.72 -9.33
N GLU A 605 -39.18 -7.68 -8.54
CA GLU A 605 -39.06 -9.11 -8.90
C GLU A 605 -39.70 -9.38 -10.28
N ASN A 606 -38.92 -10.01 -11.17
CA ASN A 606 -39.29 -10.34 -12.56
C ASN A 606 -39.37 -9.17 -13.57
N GLU A 607 -38.83 -8.00 -13.25
CA GLU A 607 -38.69 -6.88 -14.20
C GLU A 607 -37.22 -6.47 -14.33
N ASP A 608 -36.75 -6.18 -15.56
CA ASP A 608 -35.35 -5.76 -15.81
C ASP A 608 -35.11 -4.25 -15.56
N LYS A 609 -36.14 -3.52 -15.12
CA LYS A 609 -36.07 -2.06 -14.93
C LYS A 609 -35.57 -1.74 -13.52
N ILE A 610 -34.48 -0.97 -13.43
CA ILE A 610 -34.00 -0.38 -12.19
C ILE A 610 -34.69 0.97 -11.98
N ILE A 611 -35.24 1.17 -10.79
CA ILE A 611 -35.90 2.41 -10.34
C ILE A 611 -34.87 3.20 -9.50
N PRO A 612 -34.58 4.47 -9.83
CA PRO A 612 -33.60 5.27 -9.10
C PRO A 612 -34.11 5.70 -7.71
N VAL A 613 -33.16 5.88 -6.78
CA VAL A 613 -33.42 6.30 -5.39
C VAL A 613 -33.03 7.76 -5.17
N TYR A 614 -33.99 8.55 -4.72
CA TYR A 614 -33.84 9.97 -4.43
C TYR A 614 -33.87 10.26 -2.92
N HIS A 615 -33.21 11.35 -2.53
CA HIS A 615 -33.29 11.97 -1.21
C HIS A 615 -33.56 13.48 -1.35
N ASP A 616 -33.97 14.11 -0.25
CA ASP A 616 -34.29 15.54 -0.15
C ASP A 616 -35.33 16.04 -1.18
N ASP A 617 -35.17 17.26 -1.69
CA ASP A 617 -36.16 17.90 -2.55
C ASP A 617 -36.25 17.23 -3.94
N CYS A 618 -37.43 16.71 -4.25
CA CYS A 618 -37.76 16.11 -5.54
C CYS A 618 -38.70 16.99 -6.36
N PHE A 619 -38.43 17.08 -7.66
CA PHE A 619 -39.12 17.90 -8.62
C PHE A 619 -39.53 17.08 -9.84
N VAL A 620 -40.69 17.41 -10.40
CA VAL A 620 -41.11 16.95 -11.72
C VAL A 620 -40.97 18.10 -12.70
N VAL A 621 -40.20 17.87 -13.76
CA VAL A 621 -39.96 18.86 -14.79
C VAL A 621 -40.55 18.38 -16.10
N PHE A 622 -41.38 19.21 -16.73
CA PHE A 622 -41.99 18.90 -18.01
C PHE A 622 -42.20 20.15 -18.86
N GLU A 623 -42.33 19.94 -20.17
CA GLU A 623 -42.72 20.98 -21.12
C GLU A 623 -44.08 20.64 -21.72
N ALA A 624 -44.95 21.63 -21.81
CA ALA A 624 -46.26 21.50 -22.42
C ALA A 624 -46.49 22.58 -23.48
N ASP A 625 -47.29 22.26 -24.49
CA ASP A 625 -47.75 23.26 -25.45
C ASP A 625 -48.74 24.23 -24.77
N ASN A 626 -48.90 25.42 -25.34
CA ASN A 626 -49.78 26.45 -24.77
C ASN A 626 -51.28 26.16 -25.02
N SER A 627 -51.66 24.89 -25.27
CA SER A 627 -53.03 24.48 -25.58
C SER A 627 -53.94 24.44 -24.33
N SER A 628 -53.36 24.24 -23.14
CA SER A 628 -54.04 24.31 -21.84
C SER A 628 -53.04 24.54 -20.72
N THR A 629 -53.43 25.35 -19.73
CA THR A 629 -52.67 25.59 -18.48
C THR A 629 -53.16 24.73 -17.31
N LYS A 630 -54.09 23.80 -17.56
CA LYS A 630 -54.63 22.90 -16.54
C LYS A 630 -53.87 21.58 -16.55
N PHE A 631 -53.14 21.32 -15.47
CA PHE A 631 -52.40 20.09 -15.26
C PHE A 631 -52.85 19.37 -14.00
N GLU A 632 -52.77 18.05 -14.06
CA GLU A 632 -52.97 17.10 -12.97
C GLU A 632 -51.65 16.34 -12.76
N ILE A 633 -51.10 16.42 -11.55
CA ILE A 633 -49.95 15.64 -11.11
C ILE A 633 -50.50 14.52 -10.24
N ASP A 634 -50.46 13.29 -10.75
CA ASP A 634 -50.91 12.11 -10.02
C ASP A 634 -49.70 11.49 -9.29
N ILE A 635 -49.83 11.31 -7.97
CA ILE A 635 -48.84 10.67 -7.12
C ILE A 635 -49.50 9.44 -6.50
N ASN A 636 -49.06 8.24 -6.87
CA ASN A 636 -49.61 6.97 -6.36
C ASN A 636 -51.14 6.83 -6.49
N GLY A 637 -51.72 7.31 -7.60
CA GLY A 637 -53.15 7.27 -7.88
C GLY A 637 -53.96 8.38 -7.19
N LYS A 638 -53.30 9.37 -6.57
CA LYS A 638 -53.92 10.56 -5.97
C LYS A 638 -53.67 11.77 -6.88
N PRO A 639 -54.70 12.31 -7.56
CA PRO A 639 -54.53 13.45 -8.45
C PRO A 639 -54.46 14.78 -7.69
N HIS A 640 -53.41 15.56 -7.93
CA HIS A 640 -53.21 16.92 -7.43
C HIS A 640 -53.34 17.93 -8.56
N LYS A 641 -54.03 19.06 -8.34
CA LYS A 641 -54.04 20.14 -9.33
C LYS A 641 -52.72 20.91 -9.24
N LEU A 642 -52.16 21.30 -10.38
CA LEU A 642 -50.95 22.13 -10.40
C LEU A 642 -51.08 23.42 -9.56
N SER A 643 -52.27 24.02 -9.49
CA SER A 643 -52.54 25.22 -8.67
C SER A 643 -52.43 24.99 -7.16
N GLU A 644 -52.41 23.74 -6.72
CA GLU A 644 -52.34 23.33 -5.31
C GLU A 644 -50.91 22.94 -4.89
N MET A 645 -49.95 22.95 -5.84
CA MET A 645 -48.55 22.58 -5.61
C MET A 645 -47.64 23.79 -5.79
N GLN A 646 -46.41 23.73 -5.24
CA GLN A 646 -45.40 24.72 -5.53
C GLN A 646 -44.77 24.45 -6.90
N TYR A 647 -44.71 25.46 -7.76
CA TYR A 647 -44.11 25.32 -9.08
C TYR A 647 -43.51 26.62 -9.60
N LYS A 648 -42.49 26.49 -10.46
CA LYS A 648 -41.88 27.56 -11.24
C LYS A 648 -42.17 27.36 -12.72
N VAL A 649 -42.39 28.46 -13.44
CA VAL A 649 -42.71 28.45 -14.87
C VAL A 649 -41.69 29.25 -15.65
N THR A 650 -41.32 28.75 -16.84
CA THR A 650 -40.51 29.49 -17.80
C THR A 650 -41.17 29.40 -19.17
N GLU A 651 -41.63 30.55 -19.69
CA GLU A 651 -42.26 30.62 -21.02
C GLU A 651 -41.21 30.53 -22.14
N LYS A 652 -41.45 29.67 -23.13
CA LYS A 652 -40.65 29.54 -24.36
C LYS A 652 -41.54 29.84 -25.59
N PRO A 653 -40.97 30.25 -26.74
CA PRO A 653 -41.75 30.42 -27.96
C PRO A 653 -42.38 29.08 -28.41
N GLY A 654 -43.67 28.89 -28.12
CA GLY A 654 -44.46 27.71 -28.52
C GLY A 654 -44.64 26.62 -27.45
N SER A 655 -43.94 26.69 -26.31
CA SER A 655 -44.10 25.77 -25.18
C SER A 655 -43.82 26.47 -23.86
N THR A 656 -44.29 25.89 -22.76
CA THR A 656 -44.03 26.40 -21.41
C THR A 656 -43.39 25.29 -20.57
N LYS A 657 -42.26 25.60 -19.91
CA LYS A 657 -41.59 24.70 -18.97
C LYS A 657 -42.18 24.87 -17.58
N TYR A 658 -42.50 23.75 -16.94
CA TYR A 658 -42.97 23.66 -15.57
C TYR A 658 -41.95 22.88 -14.74
N VAL A 659 -41.61 23.42 -13.56
CA VAL A 659 -40.82 22.74 -12.53
C VAL A 659 -41.73 22.68 -11.30
N VAL A 660 -42.22 21.50 -10.96
CA VAL A 660 -43.18 21.27 -9.88
C VAL A 660 -42.47 20.55 -8.75
N GLU A 661 -42.56 21.08 -7.54
CA GLU A 661 -42.03 20.45 -6.33
C GLU A 661 -43.03 19.40 -5.84
N LEU A 662 -42.54 18.18 -5.56
CA LEU A 662 -43.38 17.06 -5.17
C LEU A 662 -43.74 17.05 -3.67
N ASP A 663 -42.93 17.69 -2.82
CA ASP A 663 -43.12 17.75 -1.35
C ASP A 663 -43.39 16.37 -0.74
N LEU A 664 -42.53 15.40 -1.05
CA LEU A 664 -42.61 14.04 -0.53
C LEU A 664 -42.09 14.01 0.91
N GLN A 665 -42.90 13.51 1.84
CA GLN A 665 -42.59 13.49 3.27
C GLN A 665 -42.35 12.07 3.83
N GLU A 666 -42.82 11.04 3.13
CA GLU A 666 -42.75 9.65 3.58
C GLU A 666 -41.82 8.84 2.67
N THR A 667 -40.92 8.04 3.25
CA THR A 667 -40.13 7.07 2.46
C THR A 667 -41.06 6.08 1.77
N GLY A 668 -40.80 5.80 0.50
CA GLY A 668 -41.66 4.92 -0.28
C GLY A 668 -41.31 4.83 -1.76
N ILE A 669 -42.01 3.92 -2.43
CA ILE A 669 -41.99 3.78 -3.89
C ILE A 669 -43.16 4.58 -4.47
N TYR A 670 -42.85 5.47 -5.42
CA TYR A 670 -43.80 6.42 -6.00
C TYR A 670 -43.94 6.25 -7.52
N GLU A 671 -45.18 6.14 -7.98
CA GLU A 671 -45.56 6.27 -9.39
C GLU A 671 -46.08 7.70 -9.61
N ILE A 672 -45.44 8.41 -10.55
CA ILE A 672 -45.74 9.81 -10.87
C ILE A 672 -46.26 9.91 -12.30
N GLU A 673 -47.45 10.46 -12.48
CA GLU A 673 -48.06 10.73 -13.79
C GLU A 673 -48.37 12.23 -13.96
N VAL A 674 -47.85 12.86 -15.01
CA VAL A 674 -48.17 14.26 -15.35
C VAL A 674 -49.16 14.29 -16.48
N ASN A 675 -50.26 15.00 -16.30
CA ASN A 675 -51.37 14.99 -17.23
C ASN A 675 -51.84 16.40 -17.58
N GLN A 676 -51.96 16.68 -18.88
CA GLN A 676 -52.55 17.93 -19.37
C GLN A 676 -54.05 17.72 -19.68
N LEU A 677 -54.89 18.62 -19.18
CA LEU A 677 -56.34 18.57 -19.36
C LEU A 677 -56.77 19.50 -20.49
N VAL A 678 -57.11 18.94 -21.65
CA VAL A 678 -57.53 19.71 -22.85
C VAL A 678 -58.96 19.32 -23.22
N SER A 679 -59.91 20.27 -23.17
CA SER A 679 -61.31 20.07 -23.56
C SER A 679 -61.99 18.83 -22.95
N GLY A 680 -61.64 18.50 -21.69
CA GLY A 680 -62.18 17.33 -20.97
C GLY A 680 -61.50 15.99 -21.30
N ARG A 681 -60.41 15.98 -22.07
CA ARG A 681 -59.54 14.80 -22.29
C ARG A 681 -58.24 14.94 -21.50
N LYS A 682 -57.79 13.83 -20.90
CA LYS A 682 -56.52 13.68 -20.17
C LYS A 682 -55.43 13.26 -21.17
N ASN A 683 -54.35 14.03 -21.26
CA ASN A 683 -53.19 13.73 -22.11
C ASN A 683 -51.95 13.54 -21.22
N THR A 684 -51.46 12.32 -21.09
CA THR A 684 -50.29 11.99 -20.27
C THR A 684 -49.00 12.50 -20.92
N LEU A 685 -48.27 13.36 -20.21
CA LEU A 685 -47.01 13.97 -20.62
C LEU A 685 -45.78 13.24 -20.06
N LEU A 686 -45.90 12.64 -18.88
CA LEU A 686 -44.84 11.89 -18.20
C LEU A 686 -45.47 10.76 -17.38
N GLN A 687 -44.83 9.59 -17.39
CA GLN A 687 -45.04 8.53 -16.42
C GLN A 687 -43.66 8.05 -15.96
N ALA A 688 -43.42 8.09 -14.65
CA ALA A 688 -42.13 7.74 -14.06
C ALA A 688 -42.32 7.03 -12.73
N ASP A 689 -41.44 6.06 -12.45
CA ASP A 689 -41.33 5.43 -11.14
C ASP A 689 -40.09 6.02 -10.44
N MET A 690 -40.20 6.28 -9.15
CA MET A 690 -39.10 6.74 -8.31
C MET A 690 -39.17 6.10 -6.93
N VAL A 691 -38.04 6.00 -6.26
CA VAL A 691 -37.98 5.72 -4.82
C VAL A 691 -37.58 7.00 -4.12
N PHE A 692 -38.23 7.29 -3.01
CA PHE A 692 -37.84 8.36 -2.10
C PHE A 692 -37.47 7.73 -0.77
N ASP A 693 -36.23 7.93 -0.32
CA ASP A 693 -35.69 7.34 0.91
C ASP A 693 -34.70 8.35 1.51
N THR A 694 -34.97 8.85 2.72
CA THR A 694 -34.10 9.88 3.35
C THR A 694 -33.09 9.28 4.32
N GLU A 695 -33.28 8.01 4.71
CA GLU A 695 -32.52 7.34 5.77
C GLU A 695 -31.66 6.18 5.22
N LEU A 696 -31.51 6.10 3.89
CA LEU A 696 -30.60 5.14 3.26
C LEU A 696 -29.16 5.46 3.68
N THR A 697 -28.58 4.62 4.52
CA THR A 697 -27.14 4.63 4.78
C THR A 697 -26.58 3.25 4.53
N TYR A 698 -25.39 3.21 3.93
CA TYR A 698 -24.70 1.95 3.70
C TYR A 698 -23.20 2.12 3.83
N SER A 699 -22.54 1.07 4.30
CA SER A 699 -21.09 0.95 4.37
C SER A 699 -20.70 -0.48 4.06
N LYS A 700 -19.46 -0.68 3.63
CA LYS A 700 -18.81 -1.99 3.66
C LYS A 700 -17.69 -1.96 4.71
N GLU A 701 -17.09 -3.11 5.00
CA GLU A 701 -15.83 -3.24 5.75
C GLU A 701 -15.07 -4.50 5.29
N MET A 702 -13.81 -4.39 4.86
CA MET A 702 -13.02 -5.53 4.35
C MET A 702 -12.48 -6.40 5.49
N LEU A 703 -13.20 -7.45 5.84
CA LEU A 703 -12.86 -8.36 6.93
C LEU A 703 -11.58 -9.19 6.70
N ALA A 704 -11.33 -9.57 5.45
CA ALA A 704 -10.15 -10.31 5.04
C ALA A 704 -10.03 -10.15 3.53
N ASP A 705 -8.99 -10.70 2.92
CA ASP A 705 -8.84 -10.74 1.46
C ASP A 705 -10.16 -11.23 0.82
N SER A 706 -10.90 -10.30 0.23
CA SER A 706 -12.15 -10.52 -0.52
C SER A 706 -13.38 -10.98 0.28
N ILE A 707 -13.40 -10.70 1.58
CA ILE A 707 -14.57 -10.87 2.46
C ILE A 707 -14.93 -9.49 3.01
N TYR A 708 -16.17 -9.05 2.83
CA TYR A 708 -16.65 -7.76 3.30
C TYR A 708 -17.82 -7.95 4.27
N ARG A 709 -17.88 -7.16 5.34
CA ARG A 709 -19.11 -6.94 6.11
C ARG A 709 -19.84 -5.78 5.46
N VAL A 710 -21.14 -5.88 5.26
CA VAL A 710 -21.96 -4.81 4.68
C VAL A 710 -23.01 -4.42 5.68
N GLN A 711 -23.16 -3.12 5.91
CA GLN A 711 -24.19 -2.58 6.76
C GLN A 711 -25.10 -1.69 5.92
N VAL A 712 -26.41 -1.89 6.01
CA VAL A 712 -27.42 -1.10 5.28
C VAL A 712 -28.58 -0.78 6.20
N THR A 713 -28.93 0.50 6.30
CA THR A 713 -30.15 0.97 6.93
C THR A 713 -31.00 1.69 5.90
N SER A 714 -32.31 1.49 5.92
CA SER A 714 -33.29 2.18 5.07
C SER A 714 -34.67 1.96 5.69
N GLU A 715 -35.56 2.95 5.59
CA GLU A 715 -36.95 2.79 6.06
C GLU A 715 -37.77 1.83 5.17
N LEU A 716 -37.26 1.46 3.98
CA LEU A 716 -37.88 0.44 3.13
C LEU A 716 -37.59 -0.99 3.59
N LEU A 717 -36.61 -1.17 4.48
CA LEU A 717 -36.21 -2.46 5.04
C LEU A 717 -36.89 -2.69 6.39
N ASP A 718 -37.34 -3.93 6.64
CA ASP A 718 -37.95 -4.30 7.92
C ASP A 718 -36.96 -4.22 9.10
N HIS A 719 -35.67 -4.41 8.81
CA HIS A 719 -34.55 -4.31 9.75
C HIS A 719 -33.29 -3.90 8.99
N GLY A 720 -32.35 -3.29 9.69
CA GLY A 720 -31.02 -3.03 9.14
C GLY A 720 -30.33 -4.35 8.77
N ILE A 721 -29.57 -4.32 7.68
CA ILE A 721 -28.77 -5.45 7.21
C ILE A 721 -27.37 -5.30 7.79
N ASP A 722 -26.84 -6.39 8.33
CA ASP A 722 -25.47 -6.52 8.78
C ASP A 722 -24.98 -7.93 8.44
N ASP A 723 -24.46 -8.08 7.22
CA ASP A 723 -24.15 -9.38 6.62
C ASP A 723 -22.70 -9.46 6.16
N GLU A 724 -22.19 -10.69 6.07
CA GLU A 724 -20.88 -10.95 5.44
C GLU A 724 -21.06 -11.39 3.99
N VAL A 725 -20.39 -10.68 3.09
CA VAL A 725 -20.39 -10.90 1.65
C VAL A 725 -19.00 -11.33 1.20
N GLN A 726 -18.92 -12.49 0.56
CA GLN A 726 -17.72 -12.99 -0.09
C GLN A 726 -17.98 -13.25 -1.57
N ALA A 727 -16.93 -13.14 -2.40
CA ALA A 727 -17.07 -13.26 -3.85
C ALA A 727 -17.80 -14.55 -4.29
N LYS A 728 -17.50 -15.70 -3.67
CA LYS A 728 -18.06 -17.01 -4.08
C LYS A 728 -19.58 -17.11 -4.00
N ASP A 729 -20.18 -16.47 -3.00
CA ASP A 729 -21.63 -16.52 -2.75
C ASP A 729 -22.32 -15.18 -3.09
N PHE A 730 -21.59 -14.28 -3.75
CA PHE A 730 -22.07 -12.93 -4.00
C PHE A 730 -23.20 -12.89 -5.04
N ASN A 731 -24.27 -12.20 -4.69
CA ASN A 731 -25.33 -11.83 -5.61
C ASN A 731 -25.59 -10.32 -5.46
N PRO A 732 -25.51 -9.51 -6.53
CA PRO A 732 -25.81 -8.07 -6.47
C PRO A 732 -27.18 -7.70 -5.89
N GLY A 733 -28.20 -8.57 -6.01
CA GLY A 733 -29.55 -8.36 -5.49
C GLY A 733 -29.82 -9.14 -4.20
N PHE A 734 -28.81 -9.28 -3.32
CA PHE A 734 -28.92 -10.01 -2.06
C PHE A 734 -29.78 -9.28 -1.02
N ILE A 735 -29.87 -7.95 -1.11
CA ILE A 735 -30.74 -7.12 -0.26
C ILE A 735 -32.16 -7.21 -0.81
N GLN A 736 -33.01 -7.98 -0.15
CA GLN A 736 -34.39 -8.22 -0.59
C GLN A 736 -35.37 -7.75 0.47
N PHE A 737 -36.47 -7.12 0.04
CA PHE A 737 -37.52 -6.64 0.93
C PHE A 737 -38.89 -6.74 0.28
N ASN A 738 -39.93 -6.74 1.11
CA ASN A 738 -41.31 -6.72 0.65
C ASN A 738 -41.91 -5.33 0.88
N TYR A 739 -42.40 -4.70 -0.19
CA TYR A 739 -43.10 -3.42 -0.09
C TYR A 739 -44.50 -3.56 -0.70
N ALA A 740 -45.52 -3.31 0.12
CA ALA A 740 -46.93 -3.42 -0.27
C ALA A 740 -47.32 -4.78 -0.93
N GLY A 741 -46.70 -5.88 -0.52
CA GLY A 741 -46.96 -7.22 -1.04
C GLY A 741 -46.17 -7.60 -2.29
N ILE A 742 -45.27 -6.73 -2.76
CA ILE A 742 -44.40 -6.94 -3.92
C ILE A 742 -42.95 -7.06 -3.42
N TYR A 743 -42.20 -8.03 -3.94
CA TYR A 743 -40.78 -8.20 -3.63
C TYR A 743 -39.89 -7.33 -4.51
N TYR A 744 -38.92 -6.69 -3.87
CA TYR A 744 -37.91 -5.86 -4.51
C TYR A 744 -36.52 -6.29 -4.06
N SER A 745 -35.54 -6.09 -4.94
CA SER A 745 -34.11 -6.20 -4.63
C SER A 745 -33.49 -4.81 -4.68
N TYR A 746 -32.73 -4.46 -3.65
CA TYR A 746 -31.96 -3.23 -3.56
C TYR A 746 -30.56 -3.45 -4.14
N TYR A 747 -30.16 -2.58 -5.07
CA TYR A 747 -28.84 -2.58 -5.70
C TYR A 747 -28.07 -1.36 -5.24
N ILE A 748 -27.00 -1.62 -4.48
CA ILE A 748 -26.17 -0.59 -3.84
C ILE A 748 -24.73 -0.75 -4.34
N PRO A 749 -24.07 0.31 -4.84
CA PRO A 749 -22.72 0.26 -5.38
C PRO A 749 -21.68 0.18 -4.25
N PHE A 750 -21.57 -0.97 -3.60
CA PHE A 750 -20.51 -1.20 -2.61
C PHE A 750 -19.11 -1.24 -3.23
N ASP A 751 -18.98 -1.43 -4.55
CA ASP A 751 -17.70 -1.28 -5.24
C ASP A 751 -16.60 -2.20 -4.66
N PHE A 752 -16.92 -3.49 -4.54
CA PHE A 752 -16.01 -4.54 -4.04
C PHE A 752 -14.85 -4.85 -5.01
N GLY A 753 -14.98 -4.44 -6.27
CA GLY A 753 -14.10 -4.87 -7.35
C GLY A 753 -14.21 -6.37 -7.66
N PHE A 754 -15.29 -7.02 -7.23
CA PHE A 754 -15.58 -8.41 -7.63
C PHE A 754 -15.85 -8.46 -9.13
N TYR A 755 -15.41 -9.53 -9.76
CA TYR A 755 -15.61 -9.71 -11.20
C TYR A 755 -16.22 -11.06 -11.52
N LYS A 756 -16.87 -11.18 -12.67
CA LYS A 756 -17.25 -12.47 -13.24
C LYS A 756 -17.19 -12.49 -14.74
N LEU A 757 -16.87 -13.65 -15.30
CA LEU A 757 -17.12 -13.94 -16.70
C LEU A 757 -18.59 -14.35 -16.91
N SER A 758 -19.10 -14.13 -18.11
CA SER A 758 -20.48 -14.50 -18.50
C SER A 758 -20.75 -15.99 -18.24
N GLY A 759 -21.73 -16.28 -17.38
CA GLY A 759 -22.10 -17.65 -17.00
C GLY A 759 -21.20 -18.30 -15.94
N CYS A 760 -20.27 -17.55 -15.35
CA CYS A 760 -19.44 -17.98 -14.23
C CYS A 760 -19.92 -17.36 -12.90
N GLU A 761 -19.45 -17.92 -11.80
CA GLU A 761 -19.60 -17.35 -10.45
C GLU A 761 -18.75 -16.08 -10.30
N TRP A 762 -19.06 -15.31 -9.27
CA TRP A 762 -18.29 -14.13 -8.90
C TRP A 762 -16.95 -14.54 -8.27
N CYS A 763 -15.91 -13.81 -8.67
CA CYS A 763 -14.54 -13.99 -8.28
C CYS A 763 -14.03 -12.73 -7.58
N SER A 764 -13.06 -12.93 -6.70
CA SER A 764 -12.33 -11.84 -6.08
C SER A 764 -11.24 -11.29 -6.96
N GLN A 765 -10.68 -10.12 -6.62
CA GLN A 765 -9.53 -9.55 -7.32
C GLN A 765 -8.26 -10.42 -7.18
N SER A 766 -8.19 -11.25 -6.15
CA SER A 766 -7.08 -12.20 -5.93
C SER A 766 -7.20 -13.46 -6.77
N ASP A 767 -8.38 -13.73 -7.33
CA ASP A 767 -8.59 -14.85 -8.23
C ASP A 767 -8.09 -14.48 -9.63
N ASP A 768 -7.46 -15.46 -10.28
CA ASP A 768 -6.90 -15.28 -11.61
C ASP A 768 -7.98 -15.42 -12.70
N LEU A 769 -7.90 -14.58 -13.74
CA LEU A 769 -8.63 -14.80 -14.98
C LEU A 769 -7.87 -15.81 -15.86
N TRP A 770 -8.58 -16.75 -16.48
CA TRP A 770 -7.97 -17.79 -17.30
C TRP A 770 -8.39 -17.68 -18.77
N ILE A 771 -7.42 -17.66 -19.69
CA ILE A 771 -7.71 -17.40 -21.11
C ILE A 771 -8.60 -18.46 -21.76
N ASP A 772 -8.51 -19.73 -21.33
CA ASP A 772 -9.33 -20.80 -21.95
C ASP A 772 -10.80 -20.73 -21.49
N ASP A 773 -11.13 -19.90 -20.51
CA ASP A 773 -12.50 -19.64 -20.09
C ASP A 773 -13.14 -18.50 -20.92
N ILE A 774 -12.38 -17.86 -21.81
CA ILE A 774 -12.81 -16.74 -22.65
C ILE A 774 -13.15 -17.24 -24.07
N ASN A 775 -14.33 -16.85 -24.56
CA ASN A 775 -14.80 -17.08 -25.93
C ASN A 775 -15.32 -15.77 -26.56
N ASP A 776 -15.81 -15.84 -27.80
CA ASP A 776 -16.30 -14.70 -28.59
C ASP A 776 -17.51 -13.98 -28.00
N LYS A 777 -18.18 -14.59 -27.02
CA LYS A 777 -19.34 -14.02 -26.30
C LYS A 777 -19.03 -13.71 -24.84
N SER A 778 -17.80 -13.92 -24.38
CA SER A 778 -17.43 -13.67 -22.99
C SER A 778 -17.43 -12.17 -22.69
N VAL A 779 -18.33 -11.76 -21.81
CA VAL A 779 -18.36 -10.43 -21.19
C VAL A 779 -17.88 -10.56 -19.75
N LEU A 780 -16.89 -9.76 -19.39
CA LEU A 780 -16.44 -9.55 -18.03
C LEU A 780 -17.36 -8.50 -17.39
N THR A 781 -17.91 -8.82 -16.22
CA THR A 781 -18.70 -7.92 -15.40
C THR A 781 -17.88 -7.58 -14.17
N LEU A 782 -17.73 -6.28 -13.86
CA LEU A 782 -17.02 -5.77 -12.69
C LEU A 782 -18.02 -5.05 -11.78
N TYR A 783 -18.12 -5.47 -10.53
CA TYR A 783 -18.94 -4.81 -9.51
C TYR A 783 -18.17 -3.64 -8.89
N ASP A 784 -18.08 -2.56 -9.67
CA ASP A 784 -17.49 -1.29 -9.24
C ASP A 784 -18.06 -0.14 -10.07
N SER A 785 -18.74 0.79 -9.43
CA SER A 785 -19.46 1.90 -10.08
C SER A 785 -18.54 3.08 -10.42
N GLU A 786 -17.42 3.23 -9.73
CA GLU A 786 -16.48 4.35 -9.91
C GLU A 786 -15.49 4.13 -11.05
N CYS A 787 -15.27 2.87 -11.49
CA CYS A 787 -14.35 2.60 -12.59
C CYS A 787 -14.80 3.25 -13.92
N ASP A 788 -13.91 4.04 -14.51
CA ASP A 788 -14.18 4.82 -15.73
C ASP A 788 -13.37 4.37 -16.96
N GLY A 789 -12.31 3.58 -16.75
CA GLY A 789 -11.41 3.14 -17.80
C GLY A 789 -10.72 1.82 -17.51
N LEU A 790 -10.06 1.29 -18.54
CA LEU A 790 -9.23 0.09 -18.45
C LEU A 790 -7.94 0.28 -19.27
N LEU A 791 -6.81 -0.02 -18.62
CA LEU A 791 -5.50 -0.14 -19.25
C LEU A 791 -5.11 -1.61 -19.34
N LEU A 792 -4.51 -2.02 -20.45
CA LEU A 792 -3.99 -3.38 -20.63
C LEU A 792 -2.47 -3.35 -20.66
N TYR A 793 -1.83 -4.13 -19.79
CA TYR A 793 -0.38 -4.30 -19.77
C TYR A 793 0.03 -5.71 -20.19
N THR A 794 1.13 -5.81 -20.93
CA THR A 794 1.81 -7.09 -21.20
C THR A 794 2.55 -7.60 -19.97
N GLU A 795 3.01 -8.85 -20.00
CA GLU A 795 3.82 -9.40 -18.90
C GLU A 795 5.13 -8.62 -18.64
N SER A 796 5.63 -7.87 -19.62
CA SER A 796 6.81 -7.01 -19.51
C SER A 796 6.51 -5.64 -18.88
N GLY A 797 5.27 -5.38 -18.48
CA GLY A 797 4.83 -4.07 -17.98
C GLY A 797 4.64 -3.01 -19.08
N THR A 798 4.66 -3.42 -20.36
CA THR A 798 4.43 -2.49 -21.48
C THR A 798 2.93 -2.27 -21.64
N LEU A 799 2.51 -1.01 -21.72
CA LEU A 799 1.11 -0.65 -22.03
C LEU A 799 0.78 -1.11 -23.46
N ALA A 800 -0.18 -2.02 -23.57
CA ALA A 800 -0.66 -2.59 -24.82
C ALA A 800 -1.86 -1.80 -25.38
N GLU A 801 -2.81 -1.43 -24.52
CA GLU A 801 -4.03 -0.69 -24.88
C GLU A 801 -4.42 0.28 -23.74
N ASP A 802 -4.87 1.50 -24.06
CA ASP A 802 -5.14 2.57 -23.09
C ASP A 802 -6.45 3.37 -23.29
N ASP A 803 -7.30 2.98 -24.26
CA ASP A 803 -8.61 3.60 -24.55
C ASP A 803 -9.76 2.55 -24.54
N ILE A 804 -9.67 1.55 -23.65
CA ILE A 804 -10.72 0.54 -23.52
C ILE A 804 -11.86 1.11 -22.67
N LYS A 805 -12.94 1.53 -23.34
CA LYS A 805 -14.13 2.05 -22.67
C LYS A 805 -14.94 0.96 -22.01
N LEU A 806 -15.26 1.17 -20.73
CA LEU A 806 -16.18 0.33 -19.97
C LEU A 806 -17.63 0.69 -20.33
N ILE A 807 -18.49 -0.33 -20.40
CA ILE A 807 -19.94 -0.14 -20.57
C ILE A 807 -20.53 0.08 -19.19
N ASP A 808 -21.00 1.30 -18.92
CA ASP A 808 -21.63 1.65 -17.66
C ASP A 808 -23.04 1.07 -17.55
N ARG A 809 -23.32 0.43 -16.41
CA ARG A 809 -24.63 -0.15 -16.06
C ARG A 809 -25.13 0.35 -14.70
N GLY A 810 -24.60 1.47 -14.20
CA GLY A 810 -24.91 2.03 -12.88
C GLY A 810 -23.97 1.46 -11.84
N TYR A 811 -24.47 0.57 -10.98
CA TYR A 811 -23.71 -0.02 -9.87
C TYR A 811 -22.60 -1.01 -10.31
N TYR A 812 -22.43 -1.26 -11.61
CA TYR A 812 -21.42 -2.17 -12.15
C TYR A 812 -21.00 -1.79 -13.57
N LYS A 813 -19.87 -2.31 -14.04
CA LYS A 813 -19.35 -2.14 -15.40
C LYS A 813 -19.29 -3.45 -16.16
N GLN A 814 -19.34 -3.36 -17.49
CA GLN A 814 -19.18 -4.50 -18.39
C GLN A 814 -18.13 -4.25 -19.47
N LEU A 815 -17.47 -5.33 -19.89
CA LEU A 815 -16.48 -5.30 -20.95
C LEU A 815 -16.50 -6.62 -21.74
N PRO A 816 -16.67 -6.58 -23.08
CA PRO A 816 -16.37 -7.74 -23.93
C PRO A 816 -14.88 -8.05 -23.91
N VAL A 817 -14.48 -9.27 -23.50
CA VAL A 817 -13.07 -9.62 -23.25
C VAL A 817 -12.45 -10.57 -24.28
N PHE A 818 -13.15 -10.87 -25.37
CA PHE A 818 -12.62 -11.76 -26.41
C PHE A 818 -11.30 -11.28 -27.02
N PHE A 819 -11.08 -9.96 -27.07
CA PHE A 819 -9.85 -9.35 -27.60
C PHE A 819 -8.57 -9.83 -26.87
N LEU A 820 -8.68 -10.26 -25.61
CA LEU A 820 -7.57 -10.84 -24.84
C LEU A 820 -6.98 -12.09 -25.52
N SER A 821 -7.78 -12.80 -26.33
CA SER A 821 -7.33 -13.98 -27.10
C SER A 821 -6.19 -13.66 -28.09
N SER A 822 -6.08 -12.40 -28.53
CA SER A 822 -4.99 -11.97 -29.42
C SER A 822 -3.62 -12.00 -28.72
N TYR A 823 -3.58 -11.91 -27.39
CA TYR A 823 -2.36 -11.89 -26.58
C TYR A 823 -1.88 -13.28 -26.15
N LYS A 824 -2.68 -14.33 -26.39
CA LYS A 824 -2.45 -15.71 -25.90
C LYS A 824 -1.11 -16.33 -26.29
N ASN A 825 -0.62 -16.05 -27.49
CA ASN A 825 0.60 -16.67 -28.02
C ASN A 825 1.88 -15.87 -27.70
N GLY A 826 1.75 -14.60 -27.31
CA GLY A 826 2.87 -13.68 -27.12
C GLY A 826 3.25 -13.41 -25.67
N ASN A 827 2.35 -13.66 -24.71
CA ASN A 827 2.56 -13.34 -23.29
C ASN A 827 2.11 -14.49 -22.39
N ARG A 828 2.81 -14.77 -21.29
CA ARG A 828 2.34 -15.75 -20.28
C ARG A 828 1.04 -15.29 -19.59
N TYR A 829 0.91 -13.99 -19.36
CA TYR A 829 -0.30 -13.34 -18.87
C TYR A 829 -0.36 -11.90 -19.38
N VAL A 830 -1.53 -11.27 -19.23
CA VAL A 830 -1.71 -9.83 -19.41
C VAL A 830 -2.43 -9.28 -18.18
N THR A 831 -2.16 -8.03 -17.81
CA THR A 831 -2.76 -7.40 -16.63
C THR A 831 -3.76 -6.34 -17.08
N LEU A 832 -5.00 -6.49 -16.63
CA LEU A 832 -6.10 -5.56 -16.82
C LEU A 832 -6.12 -4.62 -15.62
N VAL A 833 -5.84 -3.34 -15.82
CA VAL A 833 -5.82 -2.31 -14.77
C VAL A 833 -7.00 -1.38 -14.96
N PHE A 834 -8.04 -1.56 -14.15
CA PHE A 834 -9.19 -0.68 -14.11
C PHE A 834 -8.83 0.63 -13.42
N THR A 835 -9.26 1.74 -14.00
CA THR A 835 -8.98 3.09 -13.50
C THR A 835 -10.23 3.77 -12.97
N ALA A 836 -10.04 4.69 -12.03
CA ALA A 836 -11.02 5.69 -11.63
C ALA A 836 -10.32 7.05 -11.57
N ASN A 837 -10.84 8.05 -12.28
CA ASN A 837 -10.24 9.39 -12.39
C ASN A 837 -8.77 9.36 -12.85
N GLY A 838 -8.44 8.43 -13.75
CA GLY A 838 -7.08 8.26 -14.29
C GLY A 838 -6.07 7.59 -13.33
N LYS A 839 -6.48 7.21 -12.11
CA LYS A 839 -5.66 6.42 -11.18
C LYS A 839 -6.05 4.94 -11.26
N ALA A 840 -5.09 4.04 -11.13
CA ALA A 840 -5.35 2.60 -11.07
C ALA A 840 -6.14 2.27 -9.79
N LYS A 841 -7.28 1.59 -9.92
CA LYS A 841 -8.15 1.17 -8.81
C LYS A 841 -8.10 -0.34 -8.58
N HIS A 842 -8.23 -1.13 -9.64
CA HIS A 842 -8.15 -2.60 -9.57
C HIS A 842 -7.21 -3.15 -10.63
N ALA A 843 -6.50 -4.23 -10.31
CA ALA A 843 -5.66 -4.95 -11.25
C ALA A 843 -6.02 -6.44 -11.27
N LEU A 844 -6.23 -6.99 -12.46
CA LEU A 844 -6.58 -8.39 -12.68
C LEU A 844 -5.63 -9.01 -13.69
N SER A 845 -4.99 -10.12 -13.34
CA SER A 845 -4.14 -10.87 -14.27
C SER A 845 -4.95 -11.92 -15.03
N CYS A 846 -4.87 -11.87 -16.35
CA CYS A 846 -5.39 -12.90 -17.24
C CYS A 846 -4.26 -13.81 -17.72
N TYR A 847 -4.21 -15.01 -17.16
CA TYR A 847 -3.18 -16.00 -17.44
C TYR A 847 -3.49 -16.77 -18.71
N ASN A 848 -2.53 -16.76 -19.63
CA ASN A 848 -2.56 -17.51 -20.87
C ASN A 848 -1.97 -18.93 -20.72
N LYS A 849 -1.07 -19.09 -19.74
CA LYS A 849 -0.38 -20.32 -19.33
C LYS A 849 -0.16 -20.29 -17.82
N CYS A 850 0.13 -21.43 -17.20
CA CYS A 850 0.54 -21.41 -15.80
C CYS A 850 1.87 -20.66 -15.64
N VAL A 851 2.04 -19.97 -14.51
CA VAL A 851 3.27 -19.26 -14.16
C VAL A 851 3.67 -19.64 -12.74
N ILE A 852 4.88 -20.16 -12.55
CA ILE A 852 5.41 -20.45 -11.22
C ILE A 852 5.76 -19.13 -10.53
N ASP A 853 5.30 -18.99 -9.29
CA ASP A 853 5.76 -17.99 -8.33
C ASP A 853 7.07 -18.51 -7.71
N GLU A 854 8.20 -18.10 -8.29
CA GLU A 854 9.54 -18.56 -7.88
C GLU A 854 9.83 -18.21 -6.42
N GLU A 855 9.34 -17.06 -5.93
CA GLU A 855 9.63 -16.59 -4.58
C GLU A 855 8.84 -17.36 -3.52
N LYS A 856 7.60 -17.74 -3.80
CA LYS A 856 6.75 -18.52 -2.89
C LYS A 856 6.94 -20.03 -3.04
N THR A 857 7.58 -20.50 -4.12
CA THR A 857 7.86 -21.92 -4.32
C THR A 857 8.97 -22.38 -3.38
N GLU A 858 8.63 -23.31 -2.48
CA GLU A 858 9.57 -23.80 -1.46
C GLU A 858 10.19 -25.13 -1.88
N ILE A 859 11.52 -25.23 -1.83
CA ILE A 859 12.30 -26.46 -1.97
C ILE A 859 13.18 -26.60 -0.73
N LEU A 860 12.80 -27.49 0.19
CA LEU A 860 13.48 -27.68 1.47
C LEU A 860 14.12 -29.05 1.56
N CYS A 861 15.32 -29.12 2.14
CA CYS A 861 16.04 -30.35 2.43
C CYS A 861 16.09 -30.59 3.94
N PHE A 862 15.90 -31.83 4.36
CA PHE A 862 15.97 -32.27 5.74
C PHE A 862 16.95 -33.42 5.85
N ASP A 863 17.81 -33.41 6.87
CA ASP A 863 18.85 -34.44 7.06
C ASP A 863 18.34 -35.68 7.82
N LYS A 864 17.33 -35.55 8.69
CA LYS A 864 16.84 -36.65 9.55
C LYS A 864 15.30 -36.71 9.63
N PRO A 865 14.64 -37.68 8.96
CA PRO A 865 15.21 -38.53 7.90
C PRO A 865 15.58 -37.71 6.66
N PRO A 866 16.56 -38.16 5.84
CA PRO A 866 16.92 -37.50 4.60
C PRO A 866 15.72 -37.42 3.67
N LYS A 867 15.25 -36.20 3.39
CA LYS A 867 14.14 -35.96 2.46
C LYS A 867 14.18 -34.55 1.88
N VAL A 868 13.65 -34.41 0.68
CA VAL A 868 13.41 -33.12 0.03
C VAL A 868 11.91 -32.90 -0.10
N THR A 869 11.42 -31.76 0.34
CA THR A 869 10.02 -31.35 0.14
C THR A 869 9.95 -30.22 -0.86
N ILE A 870 9.09 -30.37 -1.87
CA ILE A 870 8.84 -29.36 -2.91
C ILE A 870 7.39 -28.93 -2.80
N LYS A 871 7.16 -27.63 -2.67
CA LYS A 871 5.84 -27.00 -2.62
C LYS A 871 5.78 -25.91 -3.70
N PRO A 872 5.34 -26.26 -4.93
CA PRO A 872 5.21 -25.29 -6.00
C PRO A 872 4.07 -24.32 -5.72
N MET A 873 4.34 -23.03 -5.86
CA MET A 873 3.32 -21.98 -5.88
C MET A 873 3.22 -21.46 -7.30
N PHE A 874 2.02 -21.45 -7.87
CA PHE A 874 1.79 -21.02 -9.25
C PHE A 874 0.39 -20.48 -9.47
N TYR A 875 0.26 -19.67 -10.52
CA TYR A 875 -0.97 -19.04 -11.00
C TYR A 875 -1.48 -19.75 -12.26
N GLY A 876 -2.80 -19.72 -12.49
CA GLY A 876 -3.48 -20.39 -13.61
C GLY A 876 -4.13 -21.75 -13.29
N LYS A 877 -4.98 -22.25 -14.22
CA LYS A 877 -5.88 -23.39 -13.98
C LYS A 877 -5.38 -24.77 -14.46
N ASN A 878 -4.25 -24.85 -15.15
CA ASN A 878 -3.69 -26.15 -15.55
C ASN A 878 -3.00 -26.83 -14.36
N LYS A 879 -2.92 -28.17 -14.39
CA LYS A 879 -2.17 -28.92 -13.39
C LYS A 879 -0.68 -28.85 -13.69
N VAL A 880 0.13 -28.65 -12.65
CA VAL A 880 1.59 -28.60 -12.74
C VAL A 880 2.18 -29.90 -12.19
N PHE A 881 3.29 -30.35 -12.74
CA PHE A 881 4.11 -31.41 -12.17
C PHE A 881 5.58 -31.03 -12.34
N PHE A 882 6.48 -31.70 -11.62
CA PHE A 882 7.90 -31.51 -11.81
C PHE A 882 8.60 -32.81 -12.19
N GLU A 883 9.68 -32.70 -12.94
CA GLU A 883 10.62 -33.78 -13.21
C GLU A 883 11.97 -33.44 -12.60
N VAL A 884 12.63 -34.44 -12.02
CA VAL A 884 13.96 -34.29 -11.41
C VAL A 884 14.95 -35.08 -12.24
N TYR A 885 16.01 -34.41 -12.66
CA TYR A 885 17.10 -34.97 -13.46
C TYR A 885 18.40 -34.93 -12.68
N ASN A 886 19.24 -35.95 -12.87
CA ASN A 886 20.60 -35.95 -12.35
C ASN A 886 21.56 -35.19 -13.28
N THR A 887 22.83 -35.16 -12.89
CA THR A 887 23.94 -34.57 -13.65
C THR A 887 24.17 -35.20 -15.04
N ASP A 888 23.76 -36.45 -15.24
CA ASP A 888 23.86 -37.16 -16.53
C ASP A 888 22.64 -36.92 -17.45
N GLU A 889 21.79 -35.95 -17.09
CA GLU A 889 20.49 -35.67 -17.73
C GLU A 889 19.51 -36.86 -17.72
N GLU A 890 19.75 -37.87 -16.87
CA GLU A 890 18.83 -38.97 -16.66
C GLU A 890 17.69 -38.53 -15.73
N LYS A 891 16.46 -38.83 -16.15
CA LYS A 891 15.28 -38.53 -15.35
C LYS A 891 15.14 -39.54 -14.20
N ILE A 892 15.22 -39.03 -12.98
CA ILE A 892 15.10 -39.82 -11.75
C ILE A 892 13.62 -40.03 -11.39
N LEU A 893 12.84 -38.95 -11.49
CA LEU A 893 11.51 -38.87 -10.91
C LEU A 893 10.62 -37.96 -11.76
N THR A 894 9.35 -38.35 -11.89
CA THR A 894 8.26 -37.45 -12.29
C THR A 894 7.26 -37.39 -11.15
N SER A 895 6.92 -36.18 -10.68
CA SER A 895 5.94 -36.00 -9.62
C SER A 895 4.53 -36.37 -10.08
N LYS A 896 3.61 -36.53 -9.12
CA LYS A 896 2.18 -36.48 -9.43
C LYS A 896 1.80 -35.08 -9.94
N LEU A 897 0.63 -34.97 -10.55
CA LEU A 897 0.02 -33.66 -10.85
C LEU A 897 -0.35 -32.99 -9.53
N LEU A 898 0.14 -31.77 -9.35
CA LEU A 898 0.02 -30.96 -8.14
C LEU A 898 -0.91 -29.76 -8.38
N GLU A 899 -1.63 -29.40 -7.34
CA GLU A 899 -2.27 -28.10 -7.19
C GLU A 899 -1.28 -27.09 -6.59
N SER A 900 -1.54 -25.81 -6.79
CA SER A 900 -0.71 -24.74 -6.22
C SER A 900 -0.70 -24.85 -4.69
N GLY A 901 0.49 -24.84 -4.09
CA GLY A 901 0.70 -25.01 -2.65
C GLY A 901 0.71 -26.46 -2.15
N GLN A 902 0.51 -27.46 -3.00
CA GLN A 902 0.54 -28.87 -2.59
C GLN A 902 1.97 -29.38 -2.39
N ILE A 903 2.28 -29.88 -1.19
CA ILE A 903 3.60 -30.43 -0.86
C ILE A 903 3.79 -31.82 -1.48
N SER A 904 4.93 -32.02 -2.14
CA SER A 904 5.46 -33.32 -2.58
C SER A 904 6.75 -33.63 -1.82
N THR A 905 7.00 -34.89 -1.48
CA THR A 905 8.20 -35.34 -0.75
C THR A 905 8.97 -36.37 -1.56
N ILE A 906 10.29 -36.26 -1.54
CA ILE A 906 11.26 -37.15 -2.21
C ILE A 906 12.23 -37.67 -1.16
N THR A 907 12.49 -38.98 -1.13
CA THR A 907 13.30 -39.64 -0.08
C THR A 907 14.57 -40.33 -0.60
N ASP A 908 14.81 -40.34 -1.93
CA ASP A 908 15.88 -41.12 -2.57
C ASP A 908 16.78 -40.23 -3.45
N LEU A 909 17.27 -39.12 -2.91
CA LEU A 909 18.24 -38.24 -3.57
C LEU A 909 19.61 -38.40 -2.91
N ASN A 910 20.64 -38.53 -3.73
CA ASN A 910 22.03 -38.62 -3.27
C ASN A 910 22.52 -37.25 -2.78
N SER A 911 23.33 -37.28 -1.73
CA SER A 911 24.05 -36.10 -1.26
C SER A 911 25.18 -35.69 -2.22
N PHE A 912 25.50 -34.40 -2.27
CA PHE A 912 26.51 -33.79 -3.14
C PHE A 912 26.29 -34.02 -4.65
N GLN A 913 25.08 -34.39 -5.06
CA GLN A 913 24.70 -34.46 -6.46
C GLN A 913 23.84 -33.24 -6.81
N GLU A 914 24.18 -32.53 -7.89
CA GLU A 914 23.31 -31.49 -8.45
C GLU A 914 22.12 -32.13 -9.15
N TYR A 915 20.93 -31.60 -8.85
CA TYR A 915 19.69 -31.99 -9.48
C TYR A 915 19.06 -30.81 -10.20
N THR A 916 18.57 -31.07 -11.41
CA THR A 916 17.77 -30.12 -12.19
C THR A 916 16.31 -30.46 -11.99
N ILE A 917 15.56 -29.55 -11.38
CA ILE A 917 14.12 -29.66 -11.10
C ILE A 917 13.39 -28.81 -12.13
N GLN A 918 12.66 -29.46 -13.03
CA GLN A 918 11.92 -28.80 -14.10
C GLN A 918 10.43 -28.88 -13.84
N PHE A 919 9.76 -27.74 -13.71
CA PHE A 919 8.32 -27.63 -13.53
C PHE A 919 7.63 -27.53 -14.89
N TYR A 920 6.56 -28.30 -15.07
CA TYR A 920 5.82 -28.43 -16.31
C TYR A 920 4.33 -28.23 -16.10
N GLU A 921 3.66 -27.56 -17.04
CA GLU A 921 2.20 -27.59 -17.13
C GLU A 921 1.70 -28.73 -18.03
N LYS A 922 0.54 -29.29 -17.65
CA LYS A 922 -0.19 -30.24 -18.49
C LYS A 922 -1.43 -29.58 -19.09
N THR A 923 -1.38 -29.27 -20.39
CA THR A 923 -2.50 -28.65 -21.11
C THR A 923 -3.58 -29.66 -21.51
N LYS A 924 -4.85 -29.25 -21.50
CA LYS A 924 -6.01 -30.10 -21.89
C LYS A 924 -6.11 -30.41 -23.40
N ILE A 925 -5.39 -29.69 -24.26
CA ILE A 925 -5.51 -29.78 -25.72
C ILE A 925 -4.62 -30.90 -26.27
N LEU A 926 -5.25 -31.93 -26.88
CA LEU A 926 -4.70 -33.11 -27.59
C LEU A 926 -3.36 -33.70 -27.08
N GLN A 927 -3.36 -35.00 -26.82
CA GLN A 927 -2.27 -35.87 -26.32
C GLN A 927 -0.92 -35.85 -27.08
N PHE A 928 -0.72 -34.95 -28.07
CA PHE A 928 0.47 -34.85 -28.91
C PHE A 928 1.30 -33.57 -28.74
N ARG A 929 0.90 -32.60 -27.91
CA ARG A 929 1.78 -31.45 -27.56
C ARG A 929 2.73 -31.83 -26.42
N LYS A 930 4.02 -31.53 -26.58
CA LYS A 930 5.01 -31.58 -25.49
C LYS A 930 4.56 -30.64 -24.37
N SER A 931 4.67 -31.08 -23.11
CA SER A 931 4.45 -30.23 -21.94
C SER A 931 5.32 -28.98 -21.99
N THR A 932 4.75 -27.83 -21.62
CA THR A 932 5.49 -26.57 -21.55
C THR A 932 6.31 -26.54 -20.26
N LEU A 933 7.61 -26.28 -20.38
CA LEU A 933 8.48 -25.99 -19.24
C LEU A 933 8.12 -24.61 -18.68
N LEU A 934 7.88 -24.52 -17.38
CA LEU A 934 7.52 -23.30 -16.67
C LEU A 934 8.70 -22.68 -15.94
N LEU A 935 9.52 -23.51 -15.29
CA LEU A 935 10.66 -23.11 -14.48
C LEU A 935 11.68 -24.26 -14.45
N GLU A 936 12.95 -23.93 -14.46
CA GLU A 936 14.06 -24.85 -14.20
C GLU A 936 14.87 -24.33 -13.02
N GLU A 937 14.98 -25.13 -11.96
CA GLU A 937 15.78 -24.83 -10.78
C GLU A 937 16.87 -25.88 -10.60
N ARG A 938 18.10 -25.43 -10.30
CA ARG A 938 19.21 -26.33 -9.97
C ARG A 938 19.48 -26.29 -8.48
N ARG A 939 19.55 -27.47 -7.86
CA ARG A 939 19.80 -27.60 -6.42
C ARG A 939 20.71 -28.79 -6.14
N THR A 940 21.68 -28.57 -5.27
CA THR A 940 22.49 -29.63 -4.67
C THR A 940 22.04 -29.83 -3.24
N PHE A 941 21.81 -31.08 -2.86
CA PHE A 941 21.43 -31.46 -1.51
C PHE A 941 22.66 -31.98 -0.76
N TYR A 942 22.77 -31.66 0.52
CA TYR A 942 23.93 -31.98 1.34
C TYR A 942 23.49 -32.65 2.63
N ALA A 943 23.61 -33.97 2.70
CA ALA A 943 23.49 -34.71 3.95
C ALA A 943 24.80 -34.59 4.73
N LYS A 944 24.73 -34.06 5.97
CA LYS A 944 25.90 -33.81 6.83
C LYS A 944 26.80 -35.01 7.08
N GLU A 945 26.23 -36.21 7.13
CA GLU A 945 26.96 -37.47 7.34
C GLU A 945 27.88 -37.80 6.14
N ASP A 946 27.53 -37.35 4.94
CA ASP A 946 28.32 -37.58 3.71
C ASP A 946 29.46 -36.56 3.52
N PHE A 947 29.67 -35.66 4.49
CA PHE A 947 30.79 -34.72 4.48
C PHE A 947 32.11 -35.42 4.82
N VAL A 948 32.04 -36.48 5.63
CA VAL A 948 33.21 -37.26 6.03
C VAL A 948 33.83 -37.97 4.82
N GLY A 949 35.15 -37.93 4.74
CA GLY A 949 35.95 -38.52 3.67
C GLY A 949 36.18 -37.59 2.46
N ARG A 950 35.46 -36.46 2.39
CA ARG A 950 35.62 -35.46 1.31
C ARG A 950 36.61 -34.36 1.68
N SER A 951 37.18 -33.75 0.65
CA SER A 951 38.06 -32.59 0.75
C SER A 951 37.37 -31.34 0.20
N TYR A 952 37.44 -30.25 0.94
CA TYR A 952 36.82 -28.97 0.65
C TYR A 952 37.88 -27.90 0.48
N LYS A 953 37.75 -27.07 -0.55
CA LYS A 953 38.63 -25.92 -0.72
C LYS A 953 38.28 -24.87 0.34
N ILE A 954 39.26 -24.44 1.12
CA ILE A 954 39.12 -23.27 1.97
C ILE A 954 39.25 -22.07 1.03
N THR A 955 38.18 -21.28 0.89
CA THR A 955 38.14 -20.14 -0.03
C THR A 955 38.55 -18.86 0.68
N GLU A 956 38.14 -18.71 1.94
CA GLU A 956 38.33 -17.46 2.68
C GLU A 956 38.66 -17.73 4.15
N ALA A 957 39.37 -16.79 4.76
CA ALA A 957 39.57 -16.68 6.19
C ALA A 957 39.27 -15.27 6.67
N TYR A 958 38.73 -15.17 7.88
CA TYR A 958 38.42 -13.92 8.54
C TYR A 958 39.23 -13.81 9.84
N PHE A 959 39.89 -12.68 10.02
CA PHE A 959 40.80 -12.43 11.14
C PHE A 959 40.73 -10.97 11.56
N ASN A 960 41.06 -10.69 12.83
CA ASN A 960 41.06 -9.33 13.35
C ASN A 960 42.46 -8.71 13.23
N GLN A 961 42.53 -7.49 12.70
CA GLN A 961 43.76 -6.71 12.63
C GLN A 961 43.63 -5.44 13.47
N ILE A 962 44.61 -5.16 14.33
CA ILE A 962 44.63 -3.93 15.12
C ILE A 962 45.06 -2.76 14.22
N VAL A 963 44.14 -1.81 13.98
CA VAL A 963 44.40 -0.57 13.25
C VAL A 963 44.11 0.60 14.17
N ARG A 964 45.14 1.40 14.49
CA ARG A 964 45.02 2.56 15.40
C ARG A 964 44.44 2.25 16.80
N GLY A 965 44.56 1.00 17.26
CA GLY A 965 44.06 0.57 18.57
C GLY A 965 42.68 -0.07 18.54
N GLU A 966 42.01 -0.12 17.38
CA GLU A 966 40.73 -0.82 17.19
C GLU A 966 40.93 -2.13 16.43
N PHE A 967 40.15 -3.15 16.78
CA PHE A 967 40.10 -4.40 16.02
C PHE A 967 39.26 -4.18 14.77
N VAL A 968 39.87 -4.37 13.60
CA VAL A 968 39.20 -4.28 12.31
C VAL A 968 39.19 -5.67 11.70
N GLU A 969 38.00 -6.20 11.42
CA GLU A 969 37.85 -7.46 10.69
C GLU A 969 38.45 -7.34 9.28
N LYS A 970 39.24 -8.34 8.91
CA LYS A 970 39.86 -8.48 7.59
C LYS A 970 39.53 -9.83 6.99
N GLN A 971 39.33 -9.82 5.69
CA GLN A 971 39.11 -11.02 4.88
C GLN A 971 40.39 -11.35 4.10
N TRP A 972 40.71 -12.64 4.04
CA TRP A 972 41.78 -13.18 3.22
C TRP A 972 41.25 -14.28 2.30
N PHE A 973 41.75 -14.34 1.07
CA PHE A 973 41.36 -15.36 0.09
C PHE A 973 42.45 -16.41 -0.05
N PHE A 974 42.06 -17.68 0.03
CA PHE A 974 42.93 -18.82 -0.16
C PHE A 974 42.71 -19.47 -1.53
N ASN A 975 43.82 -19.80 -2.19
CA ASN A 975 43.80 -20.47 -3.49
C ASN A 975 44.27 -21.93 -3.44
N LYS A 976 44.99 -22.31 -2.39
CA LYS A 976 45.75 -23.57 -2.34
C LYS A 976 45.46 -24.41 -1.10
N TYR A 977 44.59 -23.96 -0.19
CA TYR A 977 44.34 -24.63 1.08
C TYR A 977 43.04 -25.42 1.02
N TYR A 978 43.07 -26.60 1.62
CA TYR A 978 41.98 -27.56 1.60
C TYR A 978 41.84 -28.19 2.99
N LEU A 979 40.60 -28.55 3.32
CA LEU A 979 40.22 -29.26 4.53
C LEU A 979 39.63 -30.61 4.14
N LYS A 980 40.21 -31.70 4.63
CA LYS A 980 39.62 -33.04 4.51
C LYS A 980 38.94 -33.40 5.83
N LEU A 981 37.63 -33.60 5.81
CA LEU A 981 36.90 -34.09 7.00
C LEU A 981 37.11 -35.60 7.12
N THR A 982 37.54 -36.08 8.29
CA THR A 982 37.98 -37.46 8.53
C THR A 982 37.02 -38.27 9.37
N ASP A 983 36.34 -37.65 10.33
CA ASP A 983 35.38 -38.33 11.21
C ASP A 983 34.33 -37.34 11.78
N VAL A 984 33.27 -37.87 12.40
CA VAL A 984 32.28 -37.08 13.15
C VAL A 984 32.59 -37.17 14.63
N ILE A 985 32.90 -36.03 15.26
CA ILE A 985 33.15 -35.97 16.71
C ILE A 985 31.82 -35.88 17.47
N ASP A 986 30.97 -34.93 17.06
CA ASP A 986 29.65 -34.72 17.62
C ASP A 986 28.71 -34.35 16.48
N ALA A 987 27.90 -35.31 16.05
CA ALA A 987 26.89 -35.06 15.04
C ALA A 987 25.96 -33.94 15.52
N GLU A 988 25.32 -34.06 16.70
CA GLU A 988 24.29 -33.13 17.16
C GLU A 988 24.74 -31.67 17.14
N ASN A 989 26.00 -31.40 17.51
CA ASN A 989 26.58 -30.06 17.50
C ASN A 989 27.27 -29.66 16.17
N GLY A 990 27.35 -30.56 15.19
CA GLY A 990 27.98 -30.32 13.90
C GLY A 990 29.50 -30.20 13.99
N ILE A 991 30.13 -31.01 14.86
CA ILE A 991 31.57 -31.02 15.10
C ILE A 991 32.19 -32.25 14.43
N PHE A 992 33.20 -32.01 13.61
CA PHE A 992 33.89 -33.00 12.79
C PHE A 992 35.39 -32.96 13.08
N GLU A 993 36.08 -34.05 12.84
CA GLU A 993 37.55 -34.07 12.78
C GLU A 993 37.98 -33.79 11.34
N GLY A 994 39.08 -33.06 11.15
CA GLY A 994 39.64 -32.85 9.82
C GLY A 994 41.15 -32.64 9.76
N HIS A 995 41.67 -32.72 8.54
CA HIS A 995 43.06 -32.46 8.19
C HIS A 995 43.17 -31.32 7.19
N VAL A 996 43.90 -30.26 7.55
CA VAL A 996 44.23 -29.14 6.66
C VAL A 996 45.49 -29.47 5.86
N TYR A 997 45.48 -29.17 4.57
CA TYR A 997 46.63 -29.31 3.69
C TYR A 997 46.66 -28.22 2.63
N SER A 998 47.83 -28.03 2.03
CA SER A 998 48.01 -27.12 0.90
C SER A 998 48.46 -27.85 -0.36
N LYS A 999 47.97 -27.44 -1.52
CA LYS A 999 48.40 -27.96 -2.82
C LYS A 999 49.56 -27.16 -3.39
N SER A 1000 50.58 -27.88 -3.81
CA SER A 1000 51.73 -27.33 -4.53
C SER A 1000 52.05 -28.17 -5.77
N HIS A 1001 52.91 -27.65 -6.65
CA HIS A 1001 53.39 -28.43 -7.81
C HIS A 1001 54.16 -29.71 -7.43
N LYS A 1002 54.53 -29.87 -6.16
CA LYS A 1002 55.24 -31.04 -5.62
C LYS A 1002 54.30 -32.08 -4.96
N GLY A 1003 52.99 -31.84 -4.98
CA GLY A 1003 51.98 -32.66 -4.30
C GLY A 1003 51.33 -31.96 -3.11
N ASP A 1004 50.54 -32.72 -2.38
CA ASP A 1004 49.78 -32.28 -1.21
C ASP A 1004 50.69 -32.18 0.02
N PHE A 1005 50.68 -31.02 0.66
CA PHE A 1005 51.45 -30.75 1.87
C PHE A 1005 50.52 -30.60 3.06
N PHE A 1006 50.41 -31.64 3.88
CA PHE A 1006 49.64 -31.64 5.12
C PHE A 1006 50.31 -30.80 6.19
N LEU A 1007 49.53 -29.96 6.86
CA LEU A 1007 50.00 -29.11 7.96
C LEU A 1007 50.06 -29.95 9.25
N PHE A 1008 51.05 -30.85 9.36
CA PHE A 1008 51.14 -31.83 10.44
C PHE A 1008 51.27 -31.26 11.85
N ASN A 1009 51.70 -30.00 11.99
CA ASN A 1009 51.85 -29.38 13.32
C ASN A 1009 50.54 -28.84 13.89
N ILE A 1010 49.49 -28.72 13.05
CA ILE A 1010 48.17 -28.25 13.46
C ILE A 1010 47.09 -29.33 13.26
N ASN A 1011 47.40 -30.44 12.58
CA ASN A 1011 46.46 -31.53 12.38
C ASN A 1011 46.57 -32.60 13.49
N PRO A 1012 45.46 -33.28 13.84
CA PRO A 1012 44.10 -33.04 13.37
C PRO A 1012 43.49 -31.77 13.96
N VAL A 1013 42.50 -31.21 13.27
CA VAL A 1013 41.73 -30.06 13.73
C VAL A 1013 40.29 -30.48 14.02
N ASP A 1014 39.71 -29.90 15.06
CA ASP A 1014 38.27 -29.95 15.32
C ASP A 1014 37.60 -28.88 14.46
N VAL A 1015 36.59 -29.27 13.70
CA VAL A 1015 35.86 -28.43 12.74
C VAL A 1015 34.41 -28.29 13.17
N GLU A 1016 34.01 -27.08 13.55
CA GLU A 1016 32.63 -26.75 13.85
C GLU A 1016 31.93 -26.14 12.63
N LEU A 1017 30.81 -26.72 12.21
CA LEU A 1017 29.95 -26.16 11.17
C LEU A 1017 29.16 -24.97 11.72
N CYS A 1018 29.43 -23.77 11.21
CA CYS A 1018 28.90 -22.51 11.76
C CYS A 1018 27.67 -21.99 10.99
N SER A 1019 27.52 -22.32 9.70
CA SER A 1019 26.37 -21.92 8.89
C SER A 1019 25.75 -23.09 8.13
N ASP A 1020 24.52 -22.89 7.65
CA ASP A 1020 23.97 -23.68 6.55
C ASP A 1020 24.72 -23.34 5.24
N VAL A 1021 24.48 -24.09 4.17
CA VAL A 1021 25.09 -23.84 2.87
C VAL A 1021 24.45 -22.63 2.21
N ILE A 1022 25.25 -21.60 1.95
CA ILE A 1022 24.83 -20.33 1.34
C ILE A 1022 25.70 -20.12 0.09
N ASP A 1023 25.07 -19.96 -1.07
CA ASP A 1023 25.74 -19.75 -2.37
C ASP A 1023 26.86 -20.77 -2.69
N GLY A 1024 26.69 -22.02 -2.26
CA GLY A 1024 27.67 -23.11 -2.46
C GLY A 1024 28.88 -23.06 -1.53
N THR A 1025 28.85 -22.20 -0.52
CA THR A 1025 29.85 -22.07 0.53
C THR A 1025 29.25 -22.34 1.91
N MET A 1026 30.11 -22.69 2.87
CA MET A 1026 29.72 -22.91 4.25
C MET A 1026 30.77 -22.33 5.19
N ASP A 1027 30.32 -21.61 6.20
CA ASP A 1027 31.18 -21.08 7.25
C ASP A 1027 31.51 -22.19 8.25
N ILE A 1028 32.80 -22.30 8.59
CA ILE A 1028 33.32 -23.23 9.59
C ILE A 1028 34.29 -22.52 10.53
N TYR A 1029 34.43 -23.07 11.72
CA TYR A 1029 35.47 -22.70 12.67
C TYR A 1029 36.37 -23.91 12.91
N MET A 1030 37.69 -23.70 12.91
CA MET A 1030 38.68 -24.76 13.07
C MET A 1030 39.57 -24.47 14.27
N THR A 1031 39.75 -25.48 15.12
CA THR A 1031 40.62 -25.39 16.30
C THR A 1031 41.50 -26.63 16.42
N ASN A 1032 42.58 -26.54 17.17
CA ASN A 1032 43.33 -27.70 17.66
C ASN A 1032 43.41 -27.59 19.18
N GLN A 1033 42.84 -28.57 19.88
CA GLN A 1033 42.76 -28.56 21.35
C GLN A 1033 42.08 -27.30 21.93
N GLY A 1034 41.17 -26.69 21.17
CA GLY A 1034 40.45 -25.47 21.54
C GLY A 1034 41.14 -24.17 21.14
N ASP A 1035 42.39 -24.21 20.65
CA ASP A 1035 43.09 -23.03 20.15
C ASP A 1035 42.82 -22.83 18.64
N GLY A 1036 42.56 -21.58 18.22
CA GLY A 1036 42.37 -21.22 16.81
C GLY A 1036 43.65 -21.31 15.98
N LEU A 1037 43.51 -21.44 14.65
CA LEU A 1037 44.67 -21.53 13.77
C LEU A 1037 45.11 -20.14 13.30
N LEU A 1038 46.42 -19.98 13.10
CA LEU A 1038 47.02 -18.68 12.82
C LEU A 1038 47.17 -18.40 11.32
N LEU A 1039 47.01 -17.13 10.91
CA LEU A 1039 47.25 -16.69 9.54
C LEU A 1039 48.74 -16.38 9.32
N ASP A 1040 49.32 -17.04 8.31
CA ASP A 1040 50.67 -16.76 7.82
C ASP A 1040 50.62 -15.65 6.76
N LEU A 1041 50.82 -14.40 7.18
CA LEU A 1041 50.89 -13.25 6.28
C LEU A 1041 52.12 -13.27 5.36
N GLU A 1042 53.22 -13.90 5.78
CA GLU A 1042 54.48 -13.96 5.01
C GLU A 1042 54.35 -14.94 3.83
N HIS A 1043 53.83 -16.13 4.11
CA HIS A 1043 53.64 -17.20 3.13
C HIS A 1043 52.22 -17.25 2.56
N ARG A 1044 51.37 -16.27 2.92
CA ARG A 1044 50.01 -16.07 2.39
C ARG A 1044 49.12 -17.30 2.58
N GLY A 1045 49.06 -17.81 3.81
CA GLY A 1045 48.53 -19.13 4.11
C GLY A 1045 48.05 -19.34 5.54
N ILE A 1046 47.76 -20.60 5.88
CA ILE A 1046 47.54 -21.03 7.27
C ILE A 1046 48.89 -21.46 7.83
N LEU A 1047 49.25 -20.93 8.99
CA LEU A 1047 50.54 -21.19 9.63
C LEU A 1047 50.60 -22.63 10.14
N ASN A 1048 51.67 -23.37 9.80
CA ASN A 1048 51.91 -24.73 10.30
C ASN A 1048 52.51 -24.73 11.73
N SER A 1049 51.91 -23.97 12.63
CA SER A 1049 52.31 -23.80 14.04
C SER A 1049 51.12 -23.26 14.82
N MET A 1050 50.96 -23.71 16.07
CA MET A 1050 49.95 -23.18 16.99
C MET A 1050 50.40 -21.90 17.72
N GLU A 1051 51.70 -21.60 17.69
CA GLU A 1051 52.26 -20.41 18.36
C GLU A 1051 53.03 -19.53 17.37
N HIS A 1052 52.77 -18.22 17.42
CA HIS A 1052 53.55 -17.20 16.71
C HIS A 1052 53.42 -15.84 17.43
N PRO A 1053 54.50 -15.04 17.55
CA PRO A 1053 54.46 -13.79 18.31
C PRO A 1053 53.55 -12.70 17.73
N THR A 1054 53.25 -12.75 16.43
CA THR A 1054 52.51 -11.68 15.73
C THR A 1054 51.49 -12.17 14.70
N ALA A 1055 51.30 -13.49 14.54
CA ALA A 1055 50.36 -13.98 13.53
C ALA A 1055 48.95 -13.81 14.08
N PRO A 1056 48.01 -13.23 13.33
CA PRO A 1056 46.65 -13.07 13.82
C PRO A 1056 45.92 -14.41 13.80
N ASP A 1057 45.05 -14.60 14.80
CA ASP A 1057 44.15 -15.74 14.87
C ASP A 1057 43.06 -15.64 13.79
N ILE A 1058 42.77 -16.77 13.13
CA ILE A 1058 41.69 -16.86 12.17
C ILE A 1058 40.46 -17.37 12.91
N PHE A 1059 39.48 -16.50 13.06
CA PHE A 1059 38.29 -16.81 13.84
C PHE A 1059 37.15 -17.39 13.00
N LEU A 1060 37.23 -17.38 11.66
CA LEU A 1060 36.25 -18.03 10.78
C LEU A 1060 36.86 -18.36 9.41
N TYR A 1061 36.41 -19.46 8.82
CA TYR A 1061 36.76 -19.86 7.46
C TYR A 1061 35.49 -20.07 6.63
N ALA A 1062 35.57 -19.78 5.33
CA ALA A 1062 34.58 -20.24 4.37
C ALA A 1062 35.17 -21.39 3.55
N ILE A 1063 34.42 -22.49 3.43
CA ILE A 1063 34.76 -23.60 2.55
C ILE A 1063 33.79 -23.68 1.38
N SER A 1064 34.31 -24.05 0.21
CA SER A 1064 33.48 -24.37 -0.96
C SER A 1064 33.04 -25.82 -0.91
N LEU A 1065 31.74 -26.06 -1.13
CA LEU A 1065 31.18 -27.42 -1.24
C LEU A 1065 31.26 -28.00 -2.64
N LYS A 1066 31.76 -27.23 -3.62
CA LYS A 1066 32.21 -27.77 -4.91
C LYS A 1066 33.50 -28.52 -4.63
N GLY A 1067 33.48 -29.85 -4.80
CA GLY A 1067 34.56 -30.73 -4.37
C GLY A 1067 35.91 -30.42 -5.00
N GLU A 1068 36.93 -31.15 -4.56
CA GLU A 1068 38.31 -31.02 -5.04
C GLU A 1068 38.49 -31.23 -6.56
N ASP A 1069 37.53 -31.93 -7.19
CA ASP A 1069 37.59 -32.46 -8.55
C ASP A 1069 36.73 -31.73 -9.60
N GLU A 1070 36.03 -30.63 -9.25
CA GLU A 1070 35.15 -29.88 -10.18
C GLU A 1070 35.68 -28.49 -10.60
N GLN A 1071 37.01 -28.34 -10.76
CA GLN A 1071 37.62 -27.16 -11.41
C GLN A 1071 38.23 -27.48 -12.77
#